data_AF-A0A7K2WW87-F1
#
_entry.id   AF-A0A7K2WW87-F1
#
_cell.length_a   1.000
_cell.length_b   1.000
_cell.length_c   1.000
_cell.angle_alpha   90.00
_cell.angle_beta   90.00
_cell.angle_gamma   90.00
#
_symmetry.space_group_name_H-M   'P 1'
#
loop_
_entity.id
_entity.type
_entity.pdbx_description
1 polymer ?
#
loop_
_entity_poly.entity_id
_entity_poly.type
_entity_poly.pdbx_seq_one_letter_code
_entity_poly.pdbx_strand_id
1 'polypeptide(L)'
;ATPPVAAIPPVVAIPPVAAAGPVAVPGWLAEVFEAVAGVPREELEPTASFAELGVESVMLAELVVRIEQRTGRPLEPAALLEHDTPQALAAHLARTLPAMVAEPAVGQGAALMDGPADEPGGTGGPDGSGGTGGPDGSSGTGGPGGPGGTAGPDGPTPAPGEVGIAVVGMACRFPGAPGLTAFWEQLTAGTDAVTEVPPGRWDTARLYRPTYEPGRSVSRWGGFLDGIEDFDADYFGMSAEEATGLDPAVRLFLEGAEGAVREAGYRDEELAGRPIGVFAGARMSGYRHRAGAGGTTGLGGDQNFIAARVAHQYDLHGPAMVVDSACSSALVAVQLACRSLLAGESELALAGAVEVLLDEEPYLEFSAAKALSPAGRCRTFDERADGFVPGEGCGVLLLKRLDAALRDGDRVHAVIHAVAVNNDGRTMGLTTPNPKAQATVVRRALADAGVRPAEIGMIEAHGTATLIGDPIELRALTEAFQEGRDVTDVTDVTDVADATEATGRCAIGSVKSNLGHLLSAAGIAGLIKALLAVEHAAIPPTLGCDRPNPRFDLSTSPFRVNTELSSWPAGVRRIAGVSAFGLGGTNAHAIVGELDPGRRARYRPTRRPLPEPEFKRRRYWLEREQGGPLEAGPLKTSQGGPPPEPPQGGPPLRSAGGPNGTGRDDDPGPVVSILDLRFAGDDEPVPALGRRGARP
;
A
#
# COMPACT_ATOMS: atom_id res chain seq x y z
N ALA A 1 7.93 -48.35 -48.32
CA ALA A 1 7.97 -49.26 -47.16
C ALA A 1 8.44 -48.45 -45.96
N THR A 2 7.49 -47.95 -45.19
CA THR A 2 7.68 -47.13 -43.98
C THR A 2 7.48 -48.03 -42.77
N PRO A 3 8.21 -47.84 -41.65
CA PRO A 3 8.04 -48.69 -40.47
C PRO A 3 6.68 -48.43 -39.79
N PRO A 4 6.13 -49.42 -39.07
CA PRO A 4 4.91 -49.20 -38.30
C PRO A 4 5.17 -48.25 -37.13
N VAL A 5 4.25 -47.31 -36.92
CA VAL A 5 4.22 -46.44 -35.74
C VAL A 5 3.96 -47.30 -34.50
N ALA A 6 4.83 -47.22 -33.49
CA ALA A 6 4.63 -47.89 -32.22
C ALA A 6 3.42 -47.26 -31.49
N ALA A 7 2.54 -48.09 -30.95
CA ALA A 7 1.38 -47.62 -30.21
C ALA A 7 1.81 -46.89 -28.93
N ILE A 8 1.23 -45.71 -28.70
CA ILE A 8 1.36 -44.97 -27.44
C ILE A 8 0.68 -45.83 -26.34
N PRO A 9 1.36 -46.14 -25.23
CA PRO A 9 0.73 -46.86 -24.13
C PRO A 9 -0.38 -45.99 -23.51
N PRO A 10 -1.47 -46.59 -23.00
CA PRO A 10 -2.53 -45.82 -22.35
C PRO A 10 -1.93 -45.02 -21.18
N VAL A 11 -2.40 -43.77 -21.03
CA VAL A 11 -2.05 -42.91 -19.91
C VAL A 11 -2.38 -43.66 -18.62
N VAL A 12 -1.34 -44.07 -17.89
CA VAL A 12 -1.50 -44.62 -16.55
C VAL A 12 -2.02 -43.47 -15.69
N ALA A 13 -3.27 -43.57 -15.26
CA ALA A 13 -3.83 -42.63 -14.31
C ALA A 13 -2.92 -42.58 -13.08
N ILE A 14 -2.39 -41.39 -12.79
CA ILE A 14 -1.67 -41.15 -11.54
C ILE A 14 -2.68 -41.46 -10.43
N PRO A 15 -2.41 -42.44 -9.54
CA PRO A 15 -3.35 -42.75 -8.47
C PRO A 15 -3.52 -41.51 -7.60
N PRO A 16 -4.72 -41.28 -7.02
CA PRO A 16 -4.90 -40.20 -6.05
C PRO A 16 -3.85 -40.40 -4.95
N VAL A 17 -3.02 -39.38 -4.74
CA VAL A 17 -1.89 -39.44 -3.81
C VAL A 17 -2.45 -39.78 -2.44
N ALA A 18 -2.14 -40.98 -1.95
CA ALA A 18 -2.42 -41.36 -0.58
C ALA A 18 -1.78 -40.31 0.32
N ALA A 19 -2.54 -39.77 1.27
CA ALA A 19 -2.04 -38.78 2.22
C ALA A 19 -0.74 -39.31 2.83
N ALA A 20 0.38 -38.61 2.56
CA ALA A 20 1.64 -38.95 3.20
C ALA A 20 1.42 -38.93 4.71
N GLY A 21 1.87 -39.97 5.40
CA GLY A 21 1.83 -40.01 6.86
C GLY A 21 2.49 -38.77 7.46
N PRO A 22 2.13 -38.39 8.70
CA PRO A 22 2.58 -37.14 9.30
C PRO A 22 4.11 -37.01 9.21
N VAL A 23 4.57 -36.07 8.38
CA VAL A 23 5.99 -35.78 8.22
C VAL A 23 6.46 -35.16 9.51
N ALA A 24 7.16 -35.94 10.33
CA ALA A 24 7.70 -35.47 11.59
C ALA A 24 8.66 -34.29 11.34
N VAL A 25 8.61 -33.29 12.21
CA VAL A 25 9.50 -32.12 12.17
C VAL A 25 10.94 -32.62 12.39
N PRO A 26 11.87 -32.43 11.44
CA PRO A 26 13.25 -32.86 11.62
C PRO A 26 13.89 -32.15 12.82
N GLY A 27 14.74 -32.86 13.57
CA GLY A 27 15.38 -32.31 14.76
C GLY A 27 16.04 -30.95 14.51
N TRP A 28 16.78 -30.82 13.40
CA TRP A 28 17.42 -29.57 12.98
C TRP A 28 16.45 -28.40 12.78
N LEU A 29 15.23 -28.66 12.30
CA LEU A 29 14.23 -27.62 12.06
C LEU A 29 13.65 -27.14 13.39
N ALA A 30 13.47 -28.05 14.36
CA ALA A 30 13.11 -27.69 15.72
C ALA A 30 14.20 -26.82 16.40
N GLU A 31 15.49 -27.07 16.16
CA GLU A 31 16.58 -26.17 16.65
C GLU A 31 16.49 -24.77 16.05
N VAL A 32 16.04 -24.66 14.80
CA VAL A 32 15.83 -23.36 14.14
C VAL A 32 14.64 -22.61 14.75
N PHE A 33 13.52 -23.29 15.04
CA PHE A 33 12.39 -22.68 15.77
C PHE A 33 12.78 -22.27 17.20
N GLU A 34 13.46 -23.14 17.94
CA GLU A 34 13.98 -22.84 19.28
C GLU A 34 14.87 -21.60 19.28
N ALA A 35 15.81 -21.51 18.35
CA ALA A 35 16.79 -20.44 18.33
C ALA A 35 16.30 -19.12 17.68
N VAL A 36 15.06 -19.07 17.18
CA VAL A 36 14.43 -17.87 16.57
C VAL A 36 13.18 -17.42 17.32
N ALA A 37 12.26 -18.34 17.61
CA ALA A 37 11.00 -18.06 18.31
C ALA A 37 11.10 -18.27 19.84
N GLY A 38 12.18 -18.91 20.32
CA GLY A 38 12.36 -19.22 21.74
C GLY A 38 11.53 -20.42 22.24
N VAL A 39 10.87 -21.14 21.34
CA VAL A 39 10.03 -22.31 21.66
C VAL A 39 10.92 -23.55 21.88
N PRO A 40 10.98 -24.14 23.08
CA PRO A 40 11.78 -25.33 23.34
C PRO A 40 11.40 -26.49 22.41
N ARG A 41 12.36 -27.33 22.02
CA ARG A 41 12.13 -28.46 21.09
C ARG A 41 11.06 -29.44 21.57
N GLU A 42 10.91 -29.57 22.89
CA GLU A 42 9.96 -30.46 23.57
C GLU A 42 8.55 -29.84 23.65
N GLU A 43 8.43 -28.53 23.45
CA GLU A 43 7.18 -27.74 23.48
C GLU A 43 6.73 -27.31 22.06
N LEU A 44 7.50 -27.66 21.02
CA LEU A 44 7.22 -27.30 19.63
C LEU A 44 6.07 -28.16 19.06
N GLU A 45 4.84 -27.69 19.23
CA GLU A 45 3.64 -28.29 18.67
C GLU A 45 3.69 -28.34 17.12
N PRO A 46 3.79 -29.53 16.49
CA PRO A 46 4.07 -29.63 15.05
C PRO A 46 2.99 -29.03 14.14
N THR A 47 1.75 -29.00 14.61
CA THR A 47 0.56 -28.50 13.90
C THR A 47 0.12 -27.12 14.35
N ALA A 48 0.77 -26.52 15.35
CA ALA A 48 0.51 -25.13 15.72
C ALA A 48 1.02 -24.20 14.62
N SER A 49 0.23 -23.17 14.31
CA SER A 49 0.64 -22.16 13.34
C SER A 49 1.78 -21.31 13.88
N PHE A 50 2.59 -20.73 13.00
CA PHE A 50 3.71 -19.87 13.41
C PHE A 50 3.24 -18.68 14.27
N ALA A 51 2.01 -18.19 14.08
CA ALA A 51 1.41 -17.13 14.89
C ALA A 51 1.07 -17.60 16.31
N GLU A 52 0.56 -18.83 16.48
CA GLU A 52 0.34 -19.46 17.79
C GLU A 52 1.66 -19.76 18.51
N LEU A 53 2.74 -19.98 17.75
CA LEU A 53 4.13 -20.12 18.22
C LEU A 53 4.84 -18.77 18.44
N GLY A 54 4.16 -17.62 18.31
CA GLY A 54 4.71 -16.29 18.55
C GLY A 54 5.67 -15.75 17.48
N VAL A 55 5.70 -16.34 16.29
CA VAL A 55 6.58 -15.95 15.19
C VAL A 55 6.05 -14.71 14.46
N GLU A 56 6.69 -13.58 14.68
CA GLU A 56 6.37 -12.32 14.00
C GLU A 56 7.07 -12.19 12.62
N SER A 57 6.67 -11.19 11.83
CA SER A 57 7.21 -10.89 10.49
C SER A 57 8.74 -10.81 10.43
N VAL A 58 9.35 -10.27 11.50
CA VAL A 58 10.81 -10.15 11.65
C VAL A 58 11.47 -11.51 11.88
N MET A 59 10.79 -12.42 12.59
CA MET A 59 11.25 -13.78 12.83
C MET A 59 11.16 -14.64 11.57
N LEU A 60 10.20 -14.40 10.67
CA LEU A 60 10.14 -15.07 9.37
C LEU A 60 11.43 -14.86 8.55
N ALA A 61 12.01 -13.65 8.57
CA ALA A 61 13.26 -13.37 7.86
C ALA A 61 14.45 -14.14 8.47
N GLU A 62 14.52 -14.21 9.79
CA GLU A 62 15.50 -14.99 10.53
C GLU A 62 15.34 -16.51 10.26
N LEU A 63 14.10 -17.02 10.17
CA LEU A 63 13.80 -18.40 9.79
C LEU A 63 14.29 -18.72 8.38
N VAL A 64 14.02 -17.87 7.37
CA VAL A 64 14.56 -18.03 6.00
C VAL A 64 16.09 -18.16 6.07
N VAL A 65 16.78 -17.18 6.66
CA VAL A 65 18.25 -17.16 6.69
C VAL A 65 18.82 -18.40 7.36
N ARG A 66 18.25 -18.88 8.47
CA ARG A 66 18.75 -20.06 9.17
C ARG A 66 18.44 -21.38 8.47
N ILE A 67 17.28 -21.50 7.82
CA ILE A 67 16.97 -22.67 6.97
C ILE A 67 17.93 -22.71 5.78
N GLU A 68 18.21 -21.57 5.13
CA GLU A 68 19.18 -21.48 4.03
C GLU A 68 20.60 -21.85 4.47
N GLN A 69 21.05 -21.34 5.62
CA GLN A 69 22.35 -21.71 6.21
C GLN A 69 22.46 -23.21 6.51
N ARG A 70 21.36 -23.85 6.94
CA ARG A 70 21.34 -25.27 7.30
C ARG A 70 21.20 -26.20 6.08
N THR A 71 20.50 -25.77 5.03
CA THR A 71 20.20 -26.57 3.83
C THR A 71 21.12 -26.27 2.64
N GLY A 72 21.88 -25.18 2.69
CA GLY A 72 22.79 -24.74 1.62
C GLY A 72 22.10 -24.27 0.34
N ARG A 73 20.78 -24.01 0.37
CA ARG A 73 19.98 -23.58 -0.80
C ARG A 73 19.04 -22.45 -0.41
N PRO A 74 18.76 -21.48 -1.32
CA PRO A 74 17.76 -20.43 -1.08
C PRO A 74 16.37 -21.00 -0.78
N LEU A 75 15.63 -20.34 0.09
CA LEU A 75 14.22 -20.62 0.39
C LEU A 75 13.37 -19.45 -0.07
N GLU A 76 12.36 -19.72 -0.90
CA GLU A 76 11.39 -18.71 -1.30
C GLU A 76 10.54 -18.28 -0.08
N PRO A 77 10.52 -16.99 0.32
CA PRO A 77 9.86 -16.55 1.55
C PRO A 77 8.37 -16.90 1.64
N ALA A 78 7.67 -16.93 0.50
CA ALA A 78 6.26 -17.28 0.45
C ALA A 78 5.99 -18.74 0.89
N ALA A 79 6.98 -19.64 0.85
CA ALA A 79 6.83 -21.00 1.38
C ALA A 79 6.53 -21.02 2.90
N LEU A 80 7.04 -20.05 3.67
CA LEU A 80 6.70 -19.89 5.10
C LEU A 80 5.29 -19.32 5.32
N LEU A 81 4.69 -18.68 4.31
CA LEU A 81 3.33 -18.14 4.37
C LEU A 81 2.28 -19.16 3.87
N GLU A 82 2.68 -20.07 2.98
CA GLU A 82 1.83 -21.15 2.45
C GLU A 82 1.89 -22.43 3.27
N HIS A 83 2.93 -22.57 4.09
CA HIS A 83 3.16 -23.71 4.98
C HIS A 83 3.44 -23.19 6.39
N ASP A 84 2.38 -22.66 6.99
CA ASP A 84 2.34 -21.87 8.23
C ASP A 84 2.50 -22.68 9.52
N THR A 85 2.81 -23.98 9.45
CA THR A 85 3.06 -24.88 10.59
C THR A 85 4.40 -25.59 10.43
N PRO A 86 5.10 -25.96 11.52
CA PRO A 86 6.39 -26.67 11.44
C PRO A 86 6.30 -27.97 10.63
N GLN A 87 5.19 -28.72 10.76
CA GLN A 87 4.93 -29.95 10.00
C GLN A 87 4.68 -29.68 8.51
N ALA A 88 3.90 -28.65 8.14
CA ALA A 88 3.68 -28.33 6.73
C ALA A 88 4.96 -27.88 6.05
N LEU A 89 5.77 -27.06 6.75
CA LEU A 89 7.08 -26.61 6.28
C LEU A 89 8.05 -27.78 6.12
N ALA A 90 8.14 -28.68 7.11
CA ALA A 90 8.93 -29.91 7.01
C ALA A 90 8.54 -30.75 5.79
N ALA A 91 7.24 -30.93 5.55
CA ALA A 91 6.72 -31.66 4.40
C ALA A 91 7.04 -30.96 3.06
N HIS A 92 7.04 -29.63 3.02
CA HIS A 92 7.49 -28.87 1.84
C HIS A 92 8.98 -29.07 1.58
N LEU A 93 9.82 -28.83 2.58
CA LEU A 93 11.28 -28.94 2.48
C LEU A 93 11.70 -30.36 2.09
N ALA A 94 11.02 -31.40 2.57
CA ALA A 94 11.25 -32.79 2.15
C ALA A 94 11.00 -33.03 0.65
N ARG A 95 10.07 -32.30 0.02
CA ARG A 95 9.78 -32.38 -1.42
C ARG A 95 10.74 -31.55 -2.26
N THR A 96 11.12 -30.35 -1.81
CA THR A 96 11.94 -29.40 -2.58
C THR A 96 13.46 -29.55 -2.33
N LEU A 97 13.86 -30.15 -1.20
CA LEU A 97 15.24 -30.32 -0.76
C LEU A 97 15.54 -31.79 -0.33
N PRO A 98 15.40 -32.81 -1.21
CA PRO A 98 15.39 -34.22 -0.78
C PRO A 98 16.68 -34.74 -0.14
N ALA A 99 17.80 -34.05 -0.31
CA ALA A 99 19.14 -34.55 0.01
C ALA A 99 19.55 -34.45 1.50
N MET A 100 18.75 -33.82 2.38
CA MET A 100 19.17 -33.54 3.77
C MET A 100 18.13 -33.80 4.88
N VAL A 101 16.95 -34.34 4.56
CA VAL A 101 15.86 -34.52 5.55
C VAL A 101 15.94 -35.87 6.30
N ALA A 102 17.02 -36.62 6.12
CA ALA A 102 17.22 -37.96 6.70
C ALA A 102 17.98 -37.94 8.05
N GLU A 103 17.42 -37.31 9.08
CA GLU A 103 17.77 -37.59 10.49
C GLU A 103 16.50 -37.88 11.31
N PRO A 104 16.56 -38.75 12.33
CA PRO A 104 15.38 -39.24 13.02
C PRO A 104 14.69 -38.15 13.85
N ALA A 105 13.36 -38.22 13.87
CA ALA A 105 12.50 -37.31 14.61
C ALA A 105 12.70 -37.39 16.13
N VAL A 106 12.45 -36.28 16.83
CA VAL A 106 12.34 -36.24 18.29
C VAL A 106 11.10 -37.05 18.69
N GLY A 107 11.30 -38.08 19.52
CA GLY A 107 10.29 -39.12 19.75
C GLY A 107 9.31 -38.82 20.88
N GLN A 108 8.03 -39.06 20.62
CA GLN A 108 7.02 -39.20 21.69
C GLN A 108 7.27 -40.51 22.46
N GLY A 109 7.34 -40.44 23.79
CA GLY A 109 7.63 -41.58 24.65
C GLY A 109 6.47 -42.58 24.71
N ALA A 110 6.63 -43.74 24.07
CA ALA A 110 5.70 -44.86 24.20
C ALA A 110 5.95 -45.65 25.50
N ALA A 111 4.96 -45.66 26.41
CA ALA A 111 4.93 -46.57 27.55
C ALA A 111 4.06 -47.79 27.24
N LEU A 112 4.69 -48.97 27.17
CA LEU A 112 4.04 -50.26 26.95
C LEU A 112 3.61 -50.91 28.27
N MET A 113 2.44 -51.56 28.28
CA MET A 113 2.11 -52.67 29.18
C MET A 113 1.18 -53.67 28.44
N ASP A 114 1.52 -54.96 28.49
CA ASP A 114 0.72 -56.10 28.02
C ASP A 114 -0.67 -56.12 28.70
N GLY A 115 -1.79 -56.58 28.10
CA GLY A 115 -2.06 -57.92 27.55
C GLY A 115 -2.81 -58.79 28.60
N PRO A 116 -3.67 -59.78 28.27
CA PRO A 116 -3.90 -60.45 26.98
C PRO A 116 -5.40 -60.50 26.52
N ALA A 117 -5.72 -61.35 25.54
CA ALA A 117 -6.99 -61.42 24.80
C ALA A 117 -7.94 -62.58 25.21
N ASP A 118 -9.21 -62.50 24.79
CA ASP A 118 -10.06 -63.66 24.48
C ASP A 118 -11.22 -63.29 23.51
N GLU A 119 -11.70 -64.26 22.72
CA GLU A 119 -12.81 -64.18 21.74
C GLU A 119 -13.86 -65.30 22.03
N PRO A 120 -14.96 -65.49 21.28
CA PRO A 120 -16.00 -64.56 20.84
C PRO A 120 -17.43 -65.10 21.14
N GLY A 121 -18.50 -64.33 20.89
CA GLY A 121 -19.88 -64.85 20.92
C GLY A 121 -20.95 -63.80 20.59
N GLY A 122 -21.86 -64.07 19.65
CA GLY A 122 -22.78 -63.06 19.08
C GLY A 122 -24.28 -63.39 19.19
N THR A 123 -25.03 -62.99 18.14
CA THR A 123 -26.48 -63.14 17.86
C THR A 123 -27.41 -61.99 18.27
N GLY A 124 -28.30 -61.58 17.36
CA GLY A 124 -29.47 -60.72 17.65
C GLY A 124 -29.77 -59.56 16.68
N GLY A 125 -30.30 -59.83 15.48
CA GLY A 125 -31.20 -58.89 14.74
C GLY A 125 -32.67 -59.32 14.94
N PRO A 126 -33.66 -58.90 14.11
CA PRO A 126 -33.68 -57.95 12.97
C PRO A 126 -34.41 -56.64 13.37
N ASP A 127 -34.99 -55.75 12.55
CA ASP A 127 -35.29 -55.61 11.09
C ASP A 127 -35.03 -54.13 10.67
N GLY A 128 -35.11 -53.61 9.43
CA GLY A 128 -36.19 -53.61 8.42
C GLY A 128 -36.91 -52.23 8.40
N SER A 129 -37.14 -51.51 7.29
CA SER A 129 -36.98 -51.80 5.85
C SER A 129 -37.10 -50.51 4.98
N GLY A 130 -36.43 -50.47 3.81
CA GLY A 130 -36.77 -49.66 2.60
C GLY A 130 -36.76 -48.11 2.67
N GLY A 131 -36.48 -47.35 1.61
CA GLY A 131 -36.03 -47.71 0.26
C GLY A 131 -36.25 -46.58 -0.77
N THR A 132 -35.22 -46.30 -1.59
CA THR A 132 -35.26 -45.76 -2.98
C THR A 132 -35.98 -44.43 -3.33
N GLY A 133 -35.24 -43.53 -4.02
CA GLY A 133 -35.76 -42.79 -5.19
C GLY A 133 -35.85 -41.25 -5.10
N GLY A 134 -35.17 -40.55 -6.02
CA GLY A 134 -35.60 -39.23 -6.53
C GLY A 134 -36.35 -39.40 -7.87
N PRO A 135 -36.50 -38.37 -8.75
CA PRO A 135 -36.04 -36.98 -8.67
C PRO A 135 -37.12 -35.92 -9.08
N ASP A 136 -36.69 -34.68 -9.37
CA ASP A 136 -37.31 -33.60 -10.18
C ASP A 136 -38.61 -32.86 -9.73
N GLY A 137 -38.70 -31.55 -10.05
CA GLY A 137 -39.99 -30.91 -10.40
C GLY A 137 -40.37 -29.51 -9.84
N SER A 138 -39.85 -28.44 -10.46
CA SER A 138 -40.62 -27.26 -10.98
C SER A 138 -41.58 -26.39 -10.11
N SER A 139 -41.27 -25.08 -10.10
CA SER A 139 -42.18 -23.89 -10.33
C SER A 139 -43.25 -23.40 -9.32
N GLY A 140 -43.32 -22.06 -9.19
CA GLY A 140 -44.44 -21.26 -8.62
C GLY A 140 -44.00 -19.86 -8.12
N THR A 141 -43.95 -18.79 -8.93
CA THR A 141 -45.02 -17.81 -9.30
C THR A 141 -45.59 -16.91 -8.18
N GLY A 142 -45.45 -15.58 -8.32
CA GLY A 142 -46.36 -14.59 -7.69
C GLY A 142 -45.73 -13.25 -7.20
N GLY A 143 -45.92 -12.14 -7.93
CA GLY A 143 -45.81 -10.75 -7.42
C GLY A 143 -47.13 -10.29 -6.74
N PRO A 144 -47.38 -8.98 -6.44
CA PRO A 144 -46.91 -7.72 -7.08
C PRO A 144 -46.45 -6.62 -6.06
N GLY A 145 -46.15 -5.33 -6.36
CA GLY A 145 -45.91 -4.58 -7.62
C GLY A 145 -46.12 -3.05 -7.48
N GLY A 146 -45.40 -2.24 -8.27
CA GLY A 146 -45.65 -0.79 -8.53
C GLY A 146 -44.65 0.23 -7.92
N PRO A 147 -44.60 1.49 -8.41
CA PRO A 147 -44.56 1.91 -9.83
C PRO A 147 -43.48 2.99 -10.15
N GLY A 148 -43.08 3.18 -11.42
CA GLY A 148 -42.30 4.37 -11.80
C GLY A 148 -41.76 4.47 -13.24
N GLY A 149 -42.19 5.50 -13.97
CA GLY A 149 -41.40 6.24 -14.97
C GLY A 149 -40.98 5.58 -16.29
N THR A 150 -41.76 5.79 -17.36
CA THR A 150 -41.30 5.54 -18.74
C THR A 150 -40.55 6.76 -19.31
N ALA A 151 -39.26 6.61 -19.60
CA ALA A 151 -38.50 7.53 -20.46
C ALA A 151 -38.15 6.82 -21.78
N GLY A 152 -38.32 7.50 -22.91
CA GLY A 152 -38.15 6.91 -24.25
C GLY A 152 -36.67 6.82 -24.68
N PRO A 153 -36.26 5.76 -25.40
CA PRO A 153 -34.90 5.63 -25.94
C PRO A 153 -34.86 6.14 -27.39
N ASP A 154 -34.43 7.39 -27.60
CA ASP A 154 -33.91 7.84 -28.91
C ASP A 154 -33.08 9.12 -28.75
N GLY A 155 -31.89 8.94 -28.15
CA GLY A 155 -30.77 9.87 -28.25
C GLY A 155 -29.53 9.05 -28.58
N PRO A 156 -28.59 9.55 -29.40
CA PRO A 156 -27.41 8.78 -29.77
C PRO A 156 -26.55 8.50 -28.53
N THR A 157 -26.56 7.25 -28.08
CA THR A 157 -25.63 6.77 -27.04
C THR A 157 -24.21 7.13 -27.48
N PRO A 158 -23.42 7.84 -26.66
CA PRO A 158 -22.03 8.11 -26.98
C PRO A 158 -21.31 6.79 -27.26
N ALA A 159 -20.58 6.72 -28.38
CA ALA A 159 -19.73 5.56 -28.65
C ALA A 159 -18.76 5.35 -27.47
N PRO A 160 -18.35 4.10 -27.13
CA PRO A 160 -17.46 3.83 -26.00
C PRO A 160 -16.13 4.56 -26.15
N GLY A 161 -16.06 5.77 -25.60
CA GLY A 161 -14.85 6.53 -25.43
C GLY A 161 -14.17 6.05 -24.16
N GLU A 162 -12.86 5.84 -24.25
CA GLU A 162 -11.95 5.61 -23.12
C GLU A 162 -12.38 6.38 -21.87
N VAL A 163 -12.97 5.66 -20.90
CA VAL A 163 -13.28 6.18 -19.58
C VAL A 163 -11.97 6.16 -18.80
N GLY A 164 -11.54 7.33 -18.34
CA GLY A 164 -10.28 7.47 -17.64
C GLY A 164 -10.12 8.87 -17.06
N ILE A 165 -9.13 9.01 -16.18
CA ILE A 165 -8.80 10.28 -15.53
C ILE A 165 -7.52 10.82 -16.16
N ALA A 166 -7.59 11.98 -16.78
CA ALA A 166 -6.43 12.68 -17.29
C ALA A 166 -5.65 13.30 -16.12
N VAL A 167 -4.34 13.12 -16.14
CA VAL A 167 -3.41 13.97 -15.37
C VAL A 167 -3.19 15.23 -16.21
N VAL A 168 -3.76 16.34 -15.74
CA VAL A 168 -3.77 17.63 -16.47
C VAL A 168 -2.71 18.61 -15.98
N GLY A 169 -2.16 18.38 -14.78
CA GLY A 169 -0.87 18.94 -14.39
C GLY A 169 -0.27 18.25 -13.17
N MET A 170 1.00 18.54 -12.90
CA MET A 170 1.78 17.88 -11.84
C MET A 170 2.77 18.83 -11.15
N ALA A 171 3.12 18.52 -9.91
CA ALA A 171 4.27 19.12 -9.22
C ALA A 171 4.88 18.14 -8.20
N CYS A 172 6.19 18.28 -7.95
CA CYS A 172 6.87 17.53 -6.90
C CYS A 172 8.05 18.29 -6.29
N ARG A 173 8.39 17.94 -5.06
CA ARG A 173 9.63 18.31 -4.37
C ARG A 173 10.15 17.05 -3.68
N PHE A 174 11.27 16.53 -4.17
CA PHE A 174 11.89 15.28 -3.72
C PHE A 174 13.38 15.51 -3.37
N PRO A 175 14.03 14.58 -2.65
CA PRO A 175 15.46 14.69 -2.31
C PRO A 175 16.32 14.87 -3.57
N GLY A 176 17.09 15.96 -3.61
CA GLY A 176 17.88 16.38 -4.78
C GLY A 176 17.11 17.06 -5.92
N ALA A 177 15.77 17.02 -5.91
CA ALA A 177 14.93 17.44 -7.03
C ALA A 177 13.79 18.41 -6.60
N PRO A 178 14.00 19.74 -6.72
CA PRO A 178 13.00 20.74 -6.31
C PRO A 178 11.82 20.93 -7.29
N GLY A 179 11.70 20.10 -8.34
CA GLY A 179 10.67 20.19 -9.38
C GLY A 179 10.72 19.02 -10.36
N LEU A 180 9.72 18.91 -11.25
CA LEU A 180 9.59 17.81 -12.22
C LEU A 180 10.81 17.64 -13.12
N THR A 181 11.34 18.75 -13.66
CA THR A 181 12.50 18.74 -14.56
C THR A 181 13.73 18.16 -13.88
N ALA A 182 14.08 18.67 -12.68
CA ALA A 182 15.18 18.16 -11.89
C ALA A 182 14.97 16.69 -11.47
N PHE A 183 13.75 16.29 -11.16
CA PHE A 183 13.44 14.90 -10.84
C PHE A 183 13.65 13.98 -12.04
N TRP A 184 13.23 14.38 -13.24
CA TRP A 184 13.45 13.62 -14.46
C TRP A 184 14.94 13.51 -14.83
N GLU A 185 15.70 14.60 -14.69
CA GLU A 185 17.16 14.60 -14.86
C GLU A 185 17.85 13.66 -13.87
N GLN A 186 17.48 13.72 -12.59
CA GLN A 186 17.99 12.85 -11.53
C GLN A 186 17.69 11.36 -11.77
N LEU A 187 16.46 11.06 -12.20
CA LEU A 187 16.03 9.70 -12.56
C LEU A 187 16.83 9.16 -13.75
N THR A 188 16.92 9.92 -14.84
CA THR A 188 17.57 9.49 -16.09
C THR A 188 19.10 9.41 -15.97
N ALA A 189 19.70 10.23 -15.12
CA ALA A 189 21.12 10.14 -14.76
C ALA A 189 21.45 8.97 -13.82
N GLY A 190 20.44 8.29 -13.25
CA GLY A 190 20.63 7.22 -12.28
C GLY A 190 21.21 7.71 -10.95
N THR A 191 20.83 8.91 -10.51
CA THR A 191 21.33 9.52 -9.27
C THR A 191 20.66 8.92 -8.05
N ASP A 192 21.49 8.63 -7.05
CA ASP A 192 21.12 8.29 -5.67
C ASP A 192 21.18 9.55 -4.81
N ALA A 193 20.04 9.93 -4.22
CA ALA A 193 19.88 11.13 -3.40
C ALA A 193 19.80 10.83 -1.89
N VAL A 194 20.15 9.61 -1.47
CA VAL A 194 20.29 9.28 -0.05
C VAL A 194 21.53 9.96 0.53
N THR A 195 21.35 10.65 1.65
CA THR A 195 22.40 11.31 2.44
C THR A 195 22.37 10.83 3.89
N GLU A 196 23.36 11.23 4.70
CA GLU A 196 23.21 11.11 6.15
C GLU A 196 22.15 12.11 6.66
N VAL A 197 21.51 11.82 7.79
CA VAL A 197 20.58 12.76 8.46
C VAL A 197 21.22 14.15 8.59
N PRO A 198 20.58 15.23 8.11
CA PRO A 198 21.12 16.57 8.23
C PRO A 198 21.29 16.97 9.72
N PRO A 199 22.42 17.59 10.12
CA PRO A 199 22.71 17.90 11.53
C PRO A 199 21.65 18.74 12.27
N GLY A 200 20.80 19.47 11.55
CA GLY A 200 19.70 20.25 12.11
C GLY A 200 18.44 19.46 12.48
N ARG A 201 18.34 18.16 12.13
CA ARG A 201 17.15 17.35 12.41
C ARG A 201 17.19 16.73 13.82
N TRP A 202 18.16 15.84 14.08
CA TRP A 202 18.40 15.22 15.38
C TRP A 202 19.84 14.71 15.51
N ASP A 203 20.26 14.43 16.75
CA ASP A 203 21.60 13.93 17.06
C ASP A 203 21.74 12.43 16.71
N THR A 204 22.26 12.15 15.51
CA THR A 204 22.57 10.79 15.08
C THR A 204 23.73 10.15 15.84
N ALA A 205 24.71 10.92 16.33
CA ALA A 205 25.86 10.38 17.05
C ALA A 205 25.43 9.75 18.38
N ARG A 206 24.43 10.32 19.05
CA ARG A 206 23.78 9.74 20.23
C ARG A 206 23.04 8.43 19.91
N LEU A 207 22.27 8.40 18.82
CA LEU A 207 21.26 7.36 18.54
C LEU A 207 21.73 6.18 17.67
N TYR A 208 22.65 6.42 16.73
CA TYR A 208 23.10 5.42 15.76
C TYR A 208 23.99 4.34 16.42
N ARG A 209 23.73 3.07 16.11
CA ARG A 209 24.59 1.92 16.44
C ARG A 209 24.72 1.02 15.22
N PRO A 210 25.90 0.42 14.96
CA PRO A 210 26.05 -0.55 13.87
C PRO A 210 25.37 -1.91 14.17
N THR A 211 24.84 -2.08 15.37
CA THR A 211 24.20 -3.29 15.92
C THR A 211 22.78 -2.97 16.39
N TYR A 212 21.87 -3.93 16.22
CA TYR A 212 20.50 -3.83 16.72
C TYR A 212 20.48 -3.76 18.25
N GLU A 213 20.04 -2.63 18.79
CA GLU A 213 19.95 -2.32 20.23
C GLU A 213 18.60 -1.64 20.53
N PRO A 214 17.89 -1.97 21.62
CA PRO A 214 16.66 -1.28 22.01
C PRO A 214 16.87 0.24 22.20
N GLY A 215 15.99 1.06 21.61
CA GLY A 215 16.10 2.52 21.69
C GLY A 215 17.30 3.12 20.94
N ARG A 216 17.79 2.43 19.91
CA ARG A 216 18.86 2.87 18.99
C ARG A 216 18.41 2.67 17.54
N SER A 217 19.05 3.40 16.63
CA SER A 217 18.84 3.19 15.20
C SER A 217 20.02 2.46 14.58
N VAL A 218 19.76 1.48 13.71
CA VAL A 218 20.80 0.79 12.91
C VAL A 218 21.18 1.54 11.65
N SER A 219 20.49 2.65 11.35
CA SER A 219 20.74 3.47 10.18
C SER A 219 20.84 4.95 10.55
N ARG A 220 21.47 5.72 9.68
CA ARG A 220 21.59 7.18 9.77
C ARG A 220 21.44 7.84 8.40
N TRP A 221 20.85 7.11 7.47
CA TRP A 221 20.73 7.43 6.05
C TRP A 221 19.27 7.70 5.71
N GLY A 222 19.02 8.71 4.89
CA GLY A 222 17.68 9.06 4.42
C GLY A 222 17.69 9.92 3.15
N GLY A 223 16.58 9.94 2.45
CA GLY A 223 16.32 10.94 1.41
C GLY A 223 15.67 12.18 2.03
N PHE A 224 16.38 13.29 2.14
CA PHE A 224 15.89 14.50 2.83
C PHE A 224 15.56 15.64 1.89
N LEU A 225 14.56 16.44 2.27
CA LEU A 225 14.28 17.74 1.67
C LEU A 225 15.12 18.83 2.34
N ASP A 226 15.75 19.67 1.51
CA ASP A 226 16.32 20.95 1.94
C ASP A 226 15.20 21.96 2.24
N GLY A 227 15.45 22.90 3.15
CA GLY A 227 14.59 24.07 3.36
C GLY A 227 13.14 23.74 3.73
N ILE A 228 12.89 22.71 4.54
CA ILE A 228 11.54 22.41 5.08
C ILE A 228 11.06 23.44 6.10
N GLU A 229 11.98 24.25 6.62
CA GLU A 229 11.68 25.37 7.52
C GLU A 229 11.24 26.61 6.73
N ASP A 230 11.46 26.65 5.41
CA ASP A 230 11.27 27.81 4.56
C ASP A 230 9.93 27.74 3.78
N PHE A 231 9.19 28.84 3.79
CA PHE A 231 7.88 28.98 3.13
C PHE A 231 7.63 30.45 2.73
N ASP A 232 6.75 30.72 1.76
CA ASP A 232 6.38 32.10 1.38
C ASP A 232 5.00 32.47 1.93
N ALA A 233 4.98 32.92 3.19
CA ALA A 233 3.74 33.35 3.86
C ALA A 233 3.08 34.56 3.16
N ASP A 234 3.89 35.48 2.61
CA ASP A 234 3.38 36.68 1.93
C ASP A 234 2.60 36.29 0.65
N TYR A 235 3.07 35.27 -0.07
CA TYR A 235 2.39 34.72 -1.26
C TYR A 235 0.99 34.16 -0.94
N PHE A 236 0.88 33.38 0.14
CA PHE A 236 -0.37 32.76 0.56
C PHE A 236 -1.23 33.66 1.47
N GLY A 237 -0.85 34.93 1.67
CA GLY A 237 -1.61 35.89 2.47
C GLY A 237 -1.63 35.61 3.98
N MET A 238 -0.66 34.84 4.48
CA MET A 238 -0.56 34.40 5.87
C MET A 238 0.31 35.33 6.72
N SER A 239 0.02 35.42 8.01
CA SER A 239 0.91 36.09 8.96
C SER A 239 2.14 35.24 9.26
N ALA A 240 3.23 35.87 9.73
CA ALA A 240 4.44 35.16 10.15
C ALA A 240 4.18 34.21 11.34
N GLU A 241 3.27 34.56 12.24
CA GLU A 241 2.85 33.74 13.38
C GLU A 241 2.09 32.49 12.91
N GLU A 242 1.11 32.67 12.01
CA GLU A 242 0.37 31.58 11.40
C GLU A 242 1.28 30.61 10.64
N ALA A 243 2.14 31.14 9.76
CA ALA A 243 3.08 30.34 8.98
C ALA A 243 4.05 29.53 9.87
N THR A 244 4.46 30.09 11.01
CA THR A 244 5.30 29.39 12.00
C THR A 244 4.54 28.25 12.69
N GLY A 245 3.25 28.44 12.98
CA GLY A 245 2.38 27.43 13.58
C GLY A 245 1.95 26.30 12.64
N LEU A 246 2.04 26.49 11.31
CA LEU A 246 1.75 25.44 10.34
C LEU A 246 2.78 24.31 10.35
N ASP A 247 2.31 23.07 10.30
CA ASP A 247 3.12 21.90 9.99
C ASP A 247 3.82 22.05 8.61
N PRO A 248 5.12 21.75 8.48
CA PRO A 248 5.83 21.76 7.20
C PRO A 248 5.16 20.91 6.10
N ALA A 249 4.48 19.82 6.45
CA ALA A 249 3.71 19.01 5.51
C ALA A 249 2.54 19.81 4.88
N VAL A 250 1.86 20.65 5.66
CA VAL A 250 0.80 21.56 5.15
C VAL A 250 1.39 22.56 4.17
N ARG A 251 2.54 23.15 4.52
CA ARG A 251 3.22 24.16 3.69
C ARG A 251 3.71 23.59 2.37
N LEU A 252 4.37 22.42 2.41
CA LEU A 252 4.86 21.71 1.23
C LEU A 252 3.72 21.27 0.31
N PHE A 253 2.61 20.77 0.87
CA PHE A 253 1.45 20.36 0.08
C PHE A 253 0.74 21.56 -0.55
N LEU A 254 0.73 22.72 0.12
CA LEU A 254 0.17 23.98 -0.41
C LEU A 254 1.02 24.55 -1.56
N GLU A 255 2.36 24.58 -1.43
CA GLU A 255 3.26 24.91 -2.54
C GLU A 255 3.15 23.91 -3.70
N GLY A 256 3.00 22.62 -3.41
CA GLY A 256 2.80 21.56 -4.40
C GLY A 256 1.47 21.69 -5.15
N ALA A 257 0.38 22.03 -4.45
CA ALA A 257 -0.91 22.32 -5.06
C ALA A 257 -0.83 23.51 -6.03
N GLU A 258 -0.14 24.59 -5.63
CA GLU A 258 0.06 25.76 -6.49
C GLU A 258 0.87 25.41 -7.75
N GLY A 259 1.95 24.63 -7.58
CA GLY A 259 2.74 24.12 -8.71
C GLY A 259 1.89 23.33 -9.70
N ALA A 260 1.06 22.40 -9.23
CA ALA A 260 0.23 21.55 -10.08
C ALA A 260 -0.90 22.34 -10.78
N VAL A 261 -1.50 23.34 -10.11
CA VAL A 261 -2.50 24.24 -10.69
C VAL A 261 -1.90 25.10 -11.80
N ARG A 262 -0.73 25.69 -11.55
CA ARG A 262 -0.02 26.52 -12.53
C ARG A 262 0.48 25.72 -13.71
N GLU A 263 1.06 24.54 -13.48
CA GLU A 263 1.54 23.68 -14.56
C GLU A 263 0.40 23.19 -15.45
N ALA A 264 -0.76 22.85 -14.86
CA ALA A 264 -1.98 22.57 -15.61
C ALA A 264 -2.51 23.79 -16.40
N GLY A 265 -2.15 25.02 -15.99
CA GLY A 265 -2.52 26.26 -16.66
C GLY A 265 -3.84 26.88 -16.17
N TYR A 266 -4.27 26.57 -14.94
CA TYR A 266 -5.48 27.12 -14.32
C TYR A 266 -5.16 28.35 -13.47
N ARG A 267 -6.04 29.37 -13.51
CA ARG A 267 -6.00 30.49 -12.57
C ARG A 267 -6.93 30.28 -11.39
N ASP A 268 -6.63 30.90 -10.27
CA ASP A 268 -7.42 30.89 -9.03
C ASP A 268 -8.89 31.25 -9.28
N GLU A 269 -9.18 32.24 -10.14
CA GLU A 269 -10.56 32.64 -10.47
C GLU A 269 -11.30 31.61 -11.36
N GLU A 270 -10.59 30.65 -11.96
CA GLU A 270 -11.19 29.49 -12.62
C GLU A 270 -11.47 28.34 -11.65
N LEU A 271 -10.99 28.41 -10.40
CA LEU A 271 -11.13 27.37 -9.37
C LEU A 271 -12.08 27.78 -8.23
N ALA A 272 -12.10 29.05 -7.84
CA ALA A 272 -12.86 29.56 -6.72
C ALA A 272 -14.38 29.31 -6.83
N GLY A 273 -14.99 28.86 -5.73
CA GLY A 273 -16.41 28.54 -5.60
C GLY A 273 -16.84 27.24 -6.29
N ARG A 274 -15.91 26.42 -6.79
CA ARG A 274 -16.21 25.22 -7.60
C ARG A 274 -16.09 23.91 -6.80
N PRO A 275 -16.84 22.86 -7.16
CA PRO A 275 -16.71 21.52 -6.57
C PRO A 275 -15.40 20.86 -7.00
N ILE A 276 -14.31 21.24 -6.36
CA ILE A 276 -12.96 20.75 -6.60
C ILE A 276 -12.47 20.04 -5.34
N GLY A 277 -12.16 18.75 -5.47
CA GLY A 277 -11.73 17.93 -4.33
C GLY A 277 -10.24 18.05 -4.04
N VAL A 278 -9.86 17.79 -2.79
CA VAL A 278 -8.46 17.74 -2.32
C VAL A 278 -8.26 16.45 -1.52
N PHE A 279 -7.41 15.56 -2.03
CA PHE A 279 -7.14 14.24 -1.47
C PHE A 279 -5.65 14.09 -1.21
N ALA A 280 -5.25 14.12 0.06
CA ALA A 280 -3.84 14.03 0.46
C ALA A 280 -3.54 12.71 1.18
N GLY A 281 -2.52 11.97 0.73
CA GLY A 281 -1.92 10.89 1.50
C GLY A 281 -0.86 11.45 2.45
N ALA A 282 -1.05 11.31 3.76
CA ALA A 282 -0.08 11.78 4.75
C ALA A 282 -0.33 11.14 6.12
N ARG A 283 0.70 11.07 6.95
CA ARG A 283 0.61 10.81 8.40
C ARG A 283 0.90 12.08 9.20
N MET A 284 0.68 12.07 10.51
CA MET A 284 1.14 13.18 11.37
C MET A 284 2.67 13.23 11.43
N SER A 285 3.24 14.43 11.32
CA SER A 285 4.69 14.67 11.29
C SER A 285 5.33 14.80 12.69
N GLY A 286 4.51 14.99 13.73
CA GLY A 286 4.96 15.34 15.08
C GLY A 286 5.21 16.83 15.33
N TYR A 287 5.01 17.74 14.36
CA TYR A 287 5.34 19.18 14.49
C TYR A 287 4.72 19.84 15.74
N ARG A 288 3.53 19.42 16.17
CA ARG A 288 2.88 19.87 17.42
C ARG A 288 3.76 19.73 18.67
N HIS A 289 4.57 18.67 18.75
CA HIS A 289 5.47 18.42 19.89
C HIS A 289 6.61 19.45 20.01
N ARG A 290 6.87 20.22 18.95
CA ARG A 290 7.89 21.28 18.95
C ARG A 290 7.45 22.56 19.68
N ALA A 291 6.15 22.74 19.94
CA ALA A 291 5.62 23.95 20.57
C ALA A 291 5.97 24.12 22.06
N GLY A 292 6.50 23.08 22.72
CA GLY A 292 6.95 23.14 24.12
C GLY A 292 5.81 23.28 25.14
N ALA A 293 6.18 23.44 26.41
CA ALA A 293 5.22 23.56 27.50
C ALA A 293 4.63 24.99 27.58
N GLY A 294 3.53 25.22 26.86
CA GLY A 294 2.77 26.47 26.89
C GLY A 294 2.74 27.24 25.56
N GLY A 295 3.53 26.83 24.56
CA GLY A 295 3.30 27.22 23.18
C GLY A 295 2.17 26.41 22.53
N THR A 296 1.64 26.91 21.42
CA THR A 296 0.60 26.22 20.66
C THR A 296 0.82 26.42 19.16
N THR A 297 0.69 25.34 18.37
CA THR A 297 0.52 25.42 16.90
C THR A 297 -0.88 25.91 16.50
N GLY A 298 -1.76 26.16 17.48
CA GLY A 298 -3.20 26.31 17.25
C GLY A 298 -3.74 25.05 16.59
N LEU A 299 -4.47 25.25 15.49
CA LEU A 299 -4.96 24.20 14.60
C LEU A 299 -3.96 23.88 13.47
N GLY A 300 -2.90 24.68 13.28
CA GLY A 300 -1.96 24.57 12.16
C GLY A 300 -1.11 23.29 12.14
N GLY A 301 -1.07 22.56 13.25
CA GLY A 301 -0.39 21.27 13.37
C GLY A 301 -1.30 20.04 13.27
N ASP A 302 -2.59 20.21 12.95
CA ASP A 302 -3.51 19.07 12.82
C ASP A 302 -3.52 18.52 11.39
N GLN A 303 -3.44 17.19 11.25
CA GLN A 303 -3.23 16.49 9.97
C GLN A 303 -4.24 16.88 8.88
N ASN A 304 -5.51 17.09 9.25
CA ASN A 304 -6.57 17.47 8.32
C ASN A 304 -6.30 18.81 7.58
N PHE A 305 -5.47 19.70 8.14
CA PHE A 305 -5.12 20.96 7.49
C PHE A 305 -4.27 20.79 6.24
N ILE A 306 -3.66 19.64 5.99
CA ILE A 306 -2.93 19.37 4.74
C ILE A 306 -3.89 19.52 3.54
N ALA A 307 -5.09 18.95 3.63
CA ALA A 307 -6.13 19.12 2.60
C ALA A 307 -6.96 20.39 2.81
N ALA A 308 -7.38 20.68 4.05
CA ALA A 308 -8.29 21.78 4.32
C ALA A 308 -7.67 23.16 4.05
N ARG A 309 -6.34 23.31 4.20
CA ARG A 309 -5.66 24.59 3.89
C ARG A 309 -5.61 24.88 2.40
N VAL A 310 -5.42 23.86 1.56
CA VAL A 310 -5.52 24.00 0.08
C VAL A 310 -6.93 24.38 -0.33
N ALA A 311 -7.95 23.69 0.22
CA ALA A 311 -9.35 24.02 -0.07
C ALA A 311 -9.71 25.45 0.34
N HIS A 312 -9.25 25.91 1.51
CA HIS A 312 -9.41 27.29 1.96
C HIS A 312 -8.66 28.30 1.06
N GLN A 313 -7.44 27.99 0.62
CA GLN A 313 -6.60 28.93 -0.13
C GLN A 313 -7.23 29.31 -1.48
N TYR A 314 -7.81 28.35 -2.19
CA TYR A 314 -8.35 28.53 -3.54
C TYR A 314 -9.89 28.52 -3.58
N ASP A 315 -10.56 28.64 -2.43
CA ASP A 315 -12.02 28.59 -2.28
C ASP A 315 -12.65 27.36 -2.96
N LEU A 316 -12.13 26.17 -2.66
CA LEU A 316 -12.56 24.90 -3.26
C LEU A 316 -13.69 24.27 -2.44
N HIS A 317 -14.83 23.99 -3.08
CA HIS A 317 -16.07 23.54 -2.44
C HIS A 317 -16.32 22.03 -2.60
N GLY A 318 -15.32 21.26 -3.05
CA GLY A 318 -15.38 19.79 -3.14
C GLY A 318 -14.92 19.09 -1.87
N PRO A 319 -14.85 17.74 -1.85
CA PRO A 319 -14.39 16.98 -0.70
C PRO A 319 -12.91 17.27 -0.39
N ALA A 320 -12.60 17.69 0.83
CA ALA A 320 -11.23 17.92 1.30
C ALA A 320 -10.89 16.94 2.44
N MET A 321 -9.96 16.00 2.20
CA MET A 321 -9.62 14.95 3.17
C MET A 321 -8.17 14.49 3.11
N VAL A 322 -7.71 13.96 4.23
CA VAL A 322 -6.40 13.32 4.38
C VAL A 322 -6.59 11.85 4.69
N VAL A 323 -5.79 10.99 4.07
CA VAL A 323 -5.84 9.53 4.22
C VAL A 323 -4.50 9.03 4.74
N ASP A 324 -4.57 8.20 5.77
CA ASP A 324 -3.45 7.39 6.23
C ASP A 324 -3.76 5.90 6.04
N SER A 325 -3.03 5.27 5.12
CA SER A 325 -2.91 3.83 4.95
C SER A 325 -1.43 3.44 4.86
N ALA A 326 -0.59 4.11 5.68
CA ALA A 326 0.85 4.02 5.69
C ALA A 326 1.46 4.23 4.29
N CYS A 327 2.30 3.30 3.83
CA CYS A 327 3.05 3.43 2.58
C CYS A 327 2.18 3.44 1.30
N SER A 328 0.88 3.13 1.41
CA SER A 328 -0.07 3.16 0.28
C SER A 328 -0.90 4.46 0.19
N SER A 329 -0.81 5.35 1.18
CA SER A 329 -1.67 6.55 1.33
C SER A 329 -1.81 7.36 0.05
N ALA A 330 -0.70 7.60 -0.67
CA ALA A 330 -0.68 8.31 -1.94
C ALA A 330 -1.61 7.70 -3.01
N LEU A 331 -1.56 6.39 -3.24
CA LEU A 331 -2.38 5.75 -4.27
C LEU A 331 -3.84 5.62 -3.83
N VAL A 332 -4.11 5.48 -2.53
CA VAL A 332 -5.49 5.53 -1.99
C VAL A 332 -6.09 6.93 -2.15
N ALA A 333 -5.33 7.99 -1.87
CA ALA A 333 -5.77 9.37 -2.11
C ALA A 333 -6.09 9.64 -3.60
N VAL A 334 -5.22 9.19 -4.52
CA VAL A 334 -5.48 9.22 -5.98
C VAL A 334 -6.71 8.41 -6.35
N GLN A 335 -6.93 7.24 -5.74
CA GLN A 335 -8.12 6.42 -6.00
C GLN A 335 -9.43 7.12 -5.60
N LEU A 336 -9.45 7.79 -4.44
CA LEU A 336 -10.60 8.57 -3.98
C LEU A 336 -10.86 9.78 -4.88
N ALA A 337 -9.81 10.48 -5.31
CA ALA A 337 -9.93 11.57 -6.28
C ALA A 337 -10.54 11.08 -7.62
N CYS A 338 -10.03 9.97 -8.16
CA CYS A 338 -10.59 9.34 -9.36
C CYS A 338 -12.06 8.96 -9.18
N ARG A 339 -12.45 8.40 -8.02
CA ARG A 339 -13.84 8.05 -7.70
C ARG A 339 -14.75 9.28 -7.61
N SER A 340 -14.30 10.34 -6.93
CA SER A 340 -15.06 11.59 -6.78
C SER A 340 -15.29 12.28 -8.14
N LEU A 341 -14.28 12.25 -9.02
CA LEU A 341 -14.37 12.72 -10.41
C LEU A 341 -15.35 11.88 -11.26
N LEU A 342 -15.35 10.55 -11.11
CA LEU A 342 -16.26 9.66 -11.86
C LEU A 342 -17.70 9.75 -11.35
N ALA A 343 -17.90 9.95 -10.03
CA ALA A 343 -19.19 10.17 -9.40
C ALA A 343 -19.79 11.55 -9.70
N GLY A 344 -18.96 12.53 -10.07
CA GLY A 344 -19.39 13.92 -10.30
C GLY A 344 -19.51 14.76 -9.02
N GLU A 345 -19.00 14.25 -7.89
CA GLU A 345 -18.82 15.02 -6.64
C GLU A 345 -17.73 16.10 -6.80
N SER A 346 -16.73 15.81 -7.64
CA SER A 346 -15.67 16.72 -8.03
C SER A 346 -15.65 16.87 -9.56
N GLU A 347 -15.37 18.07 -10.08
CA GLU A 347 -15.14 18.28 -11.52
C GLU A 347 -13.64 18.39 -11.89
N LEU A 348 -12.83 18.79 -10.91
CA LEU A 348 -11.37 18.76 -10.85
C LEU A 348 -10.99 18.20 -9.48
N ALA A 349 -9.84 17.54 -9.36
CA ALA A 349 -9.36 17.08 -8.05
C ALA A 349 -7.84 17.22 -7.94
N LEU A 350 -7.39 17.81 -6.83
CA LEU A 350 -6.00 17.74 -6.40
C LEU A 350 -5.79 16.43 -5.64
N ALA A 351 -4.84 15.61 -6.10
CA ALA A 351 -4.51 14.32 -5.49
C ALA A 351 -3.02 14.19 -5.32
N GLY A 352 -2.55 13.84 -4.13
CA GLY A 352 -1.12 13.80 -3.85
C GLY A 352 -0.77 13.17 -2.52
N ALA A 353 0.48 13.30 -2.12
CA ALA A 353 0.94 12.91 -0.80
C ALA A 353 2.16 13.71 -0.35
N VAL A 354 2.34 13.80 0.96
CA VAL A 354 3.45 14.50 1.61
C VAL A 354 3.97 13.71 2.81
N GLU A 355 5.30 13.71 2.99
CA GLU A 355 6.01 13.08 4.10
C GLU A 355 7.19 13.96 4.52
N VAL A 356 7.34 14.19 5.84
CA VAL A 356 8.42 14.97 6.44
C VAL A 356 8.87 14.28 7.73
N LEU A 357 10.18 14.11 7.91
CA LEU A 357 10.82 13.44 9.04
C LEU A 357 11.36 14.50 10.00
N LEU A 358 10.58 14.86 11.03
CA LEU A 358 10.92 15.96 11.94
C LEU A 358 11.78 15.56 13.15
N ASP A 359 11.81 14.27 13.47
CA ASP A 359 12.48 13.72 14.64
C ASP A 359 12.95 12.26 14.39
N GLU A 360 13.60 11.71 15.41
CA GLU A 360 14.20 10.40 15.38
C GLU A 360 13.22 9.20 15.45
N GLU A 361 11.94 9.40 15.76
CA GLU A 361 11.03 8.29 16.12
C GLU A 361 10.90 7.22 15.02
N PRO A 362 10.70 7.56 13.72
CA PRO A 362 10.63 6.56 12.66
C PRO A 362 11.92 5.73 12.52
N TYR A 363 13.08 6.32 12.83
CA TYR A 363 14.36 5.62 12.77
C TYR A 363 14.53 4.62 13.91
N LEU A 364 13.93 4.88 15.07
CA LEU A 364 13.92 3.97 16.22
C LEU A 364 12.92 2.83 15.99
N GLU A 365 11.70 3.16 15.57
CA GLU A 365 10.63 2.19 15.29
C GLU A 365 11.04 1.18 14.21
N PHE A 366 11.49 1.66 13.03
CA PHE A 366 11.88 0.77 11.94
C PHE A 366 13.19 0.02 12.21
N SER A 367 14.03 0.49 13.14
CA SER A 367 15.19 -0.30 13.61
C SER A 367 14.78 -1.41 14.56
N ALA A 368 13.83 -1.16 15.46
CA ALA A 368 13.24 -2.22 16.30
C ALA A 368 12.53 -3.28 15.45
N ALA A 369 11.84 -2.86 14.38
CA ALA A 369 11.22 -3.74 13.39
C ALA A 369 12.20 -4.37 12.37
N LYS A 370 13.52 -4.15 12.51
CA LYS A 370 14.57 -4.59 11.56
C LYS A 370 14.28 -4.32 10.08
N ALA A 371 13.60 -3.21 9.78
CA ALA A 371 13.14 -2.87 8.43
C ALA A 371 14.09 -1.91 7.70
N LEU A 372 15.03 -1.26 8.41
CA LEU A 372 15.98 -0.31 7.83
C LEU A 372 17.24 -0.99 7.28
N SER A 373 17.68 -0.56 6.10
CA SER A 373 19.01 -0.87 5.56
C SER A 373 20.10 -0.22 6.44
N PRO A 374 20.99 -1.00 7.09
CA PRO A 374 22.12 -0.45 7.82
C PRO A 374 23.16 0.18 6.88
N ALA A 375 23.19 -0.28 5.62
CA ALA A 375 24.09 0.19 4.58
C ALA A 375 23.57 1.43 3.83
N GLY A 376 22.38 1.94 4.18
CA GLY A 376 21.85 3.18 3.62
C GLY A 376 21.44 3.09 2.16
N ARG A 377 21.02 1.92 1.65
CA ARG A 377 20.62 1.75 0.25
C ARG A 377 19.42 0.83 0.10
N CYS A 378 18.37 1.30 -0.59
CA CYS A 378 17.30 0.43 -1.09
C CYS A 378 17.81 -0.37 -2.30
N ARG A 379 18.48 -1.51 -2.07
CA ARG A 379 18.93 -2.43 -3.13
C ARG A 379 17.77 -3.30 -3.65
N THR A 380 16.76 -2.67 -4.24
CA THR A 380 15.53 -3.33 -4.65
C THR A 380 15.82 -4.46 -5.65
N PHE A 381 15.28 -5.65 -5.36
CA PHE A 381 15.46 -6.92 -6.10
C PHE A 381 16.87 -7.54 -6.08
N ASP A 382 17.85 -6.96 -5.38
CA ASP A 382 19.23 -7.47 -5.30
C ASP A 382 19.37 -8.59 -4.25
N GLU A 383 20.37 -9.47 -4.40
CA GLU A 383 20.67 -10.50 -3.40
C GLU A 383 21.12 -9.95 -2.03
N ARG A 384 21.58 -8.68 -1.98
CA ARG A 384 21.98 -7.93 -0.78
C ARG A 384 20.87 -6.98 -0.28
N ALA A 385 19.61 -7.24 -0.62
CA ALA A 385 18.45 -6.53 -0.08
C ALA A 385 18.35 -6.70 1.44
N ASP A 386 18.64 -5.64 2.21
CA ASP A 386 18.80 -5.65 3.67
C ASP A 386 17.86 -4.69 4.42
N GLY A 387 16.90 -4.08 3.72
CA GLY A 387 15.92 -3.13 4.27
C GLY A 387 15.75 -1.88 3.39
N PHE A 388 14.86 -0.98 3.82
CA PHE A 388 14.66 0.31 3.14
C PHE A 388 15.41 1.45 3.85
N VAL A 389 15.48 2.60 3.17
CA VAL A 389 16.00 3.87 3.69
C VAL A 389 14.83 4.83 3.85
N PRO A 390 14.56 5.47 4.99
CA PRO A 390 13.45 6.42 5.12
C PRO A 390 13.67 7.67 4.25
N GLY A 391 12.60 8.36 3.87
CA GLY A 391 12.75 9.63 3.16
C GLY A 391 11.54 10.54 3.24
N GLU A 392 11.73 11.74 2.71
CA GLU A 392 10.79 12.85 2.68
C GLU A 392 10.40 13.21 1.25
N GLY A 393 9.23 13.81 1.06
CA GLY A 393 8.83 14.29 -0.26
C GLY A 393 7.42 14.82 -0.30
N CYS A 394 7.13 15.59 -1.35
CA CYS A 394 5.77 16.01 -1.68
C CYS A 394 5.54 15.83 -3.19
N GLY A 395 4.39 15.28 -3.56
CA GLY A 395 3.94 15.21 -4.95
C GLY A 395 2.45 15.47 -5.03
N VAL A 396 2.02 16.26 -6.03
CA VAL A 396 0.62 16.64 -6.25
C VAL A 396 0.30 16.56 -7.74
N LEU A 397 -0.86 16.01 -8.06
CA LEU A 397 -1.44 15.92 -9.40
C LEU A 397 -2.73 16.75 -9.43
N LEU A 398 -2.95 17.49 -10.51
CA LEU A 398 -4.29 17.97 -10.86
C LEU A 398 -4.93 16.96 -11.81
N LEU A 399 -6.06 16.40 -11.38
CA LEU A 399 -6.78 15.33 -12.04
C LEU A 399 -8.11 15.82 -12.57
N LYS A 400 -8.52 15.29 -13.73
CA LYS A 400 -9.78 15.62 -14.39
C LYS A 400 -10.29 14.42 -15.17
N ARG A 401 -11.62 14.29 -15.35
CA ARG A 401 -12.15 13.30 -16.30
C ARG A 401 -11.60 13.56 -17.71
N LEU A 402 -11.16 12.51 -18.40
CA LEU A 402 -10.51 12.63 -19.71
C LEU A 402 -11.40 13.34 -20.76
N ASP A 403 -12.71 13.08 -20.76
CA ASP A 403 -13.64 13.74 -21.67
C ASP A 403 -13.76 15.25 -21.41
N ALA A 404 -13.66 15.67 -20.15
CA ALA A 404 -13.64 17.08 -19.77
C ALA A 404 -12.29 17.75 -20.04
N ALA A 405 -11.17 17.05 -19.82
CA ALA A 405 -9.83 17.54 -20.15
C ALA A 405 -9.68 17.84 -21.64
N LEU A 406 -10.13 16.92 -22.50
CA LEU A 406 -10.09 17.08 -23.95
C LEU A 406 -11.05 18.18 -24.45
N ARG A 407 -12.18 18.41 -23.76
CA ARG A 407 -13.15 19.46 -24.11
C ARG A 407 -12.62 20.85 -23.79
N ASP A 408 -12.01 20.99 -22.61
CA ASP A 408 -11.60 22.28 -22.07
C ASP A 408 -10.18 22.67 -22.54
N GLY A 409 -9.53 21.81 -23.34
CA GLY A 409 -8.28 22.10 -24.02
C GLY A 409 -7.03 21.89 -23.17
N ASP A 410 -7.16 21.14 -22.07
CA ASP A 410 -6.10 20.88 -21.10
C ASP A 410 -4.94 20.07 -21.71
N ARG A 411 -3.73 20.24 -21.18
CA ARG A 411 -2.64 19.30 -21.44
C ARG A 411 -3.03 17.94 -20.83
N VAL A 412 -2.70 16.84 -21.51
CA VAL A 412 -2.87 15.48 -20.94
C VAL A 412 -1.49 14.84 -20.97
N HIS A 413 -0.88 14.70 -19.80
CA HIS A 413 0.45 14.08 -19.65
C HIS A 413 0.33 12.58 -19.88
N ALA A 414 -0.62 11.97 -19.16
CA ALA A 414 -1.01 10.58 -19.25
C ALA A 414 -2.46 10.43 -18.73
N VAL A 415 -2.98 9.22 -18.85
CA VAL A 415 -4.30 8.81 -18.39
C VAL A 415 -4.13 7.75 -17.30
N ILE A 416 -4.78 7.96 -16.15
CA ILE A 416 -5.00 6.93 -15.15
C ILE A 416 -6.23 6.13 -15.61
N HIS A 417 -6.02 4.87 -15.97
CA HIS A 417 -7.08 3.98 -16.45
C HIS A 417 -7.85 3.37 -15.28
N ALA A 418 -7.13 2.92 -14.24
CA ALA A 418 -7.72 2.41 -13.02
C ALA A 418 -6.79 2.58 -11.82
N VAL A 419 -7.36 2.63 -10.62
CA VAL A 419 -6.65 2.40 -9.36
C VAL A 419 -7.50 1.44 -8.53
N ALA A 420 -6.97 0.26 -8.24
CA ALA A 420 -7.59 -0.71 -7.34
C ALA A 420 -6.96 -0.60 -5.94
N VAL A 421 -7.76 -0.89 -4.92
CA VAL A 421 -7.35 -0.94 -3.51
C VAL A 421 -8.00 -2.16 -2.86
N ASN A 422 -7.24 -2.93 -2.07
CA ASN A 422 -7.76 -3.99 -1.21
C ASN A 422 -6.98 -4.04 0.12
N ASN A 423 -7.18 -5.09 0.92
CA ASN A 423 -6.41 -5.34 2.13
C ASN A 423 -6.01 -6.82 2.23
N ASP A 424 -4.87 -7.10 2.85
CA ASP A 424 -4.30 -8.43 3.08
C ASP A 424 -5.17 -9.36 3.94
N GLY A 425 -6.07 -8.80 4.76
CA GLY A 425 -6.95 -9.53 5.66
C GLY A 425 -6.19 -10.09 6.86
N ARG A 426 -6.50 -11.33 7.26
CA ARG A 426 -5.82 -12.01 8.36
C ARG A 426 -4.60 -12.77 7.86
N THR A 427 -3.41 -12.29 8.22
CA THR A 427 -2.11 -12.92 7.98
C THR A 427 -1.47 -13.36 9.31
N MET A 428 -0.23 -13.87 9.27
CA MET A 428 0.50 -14.37 10.45
C MET A 428 0.86 -13.27 11.48
N GLY A 429 0.79 -12.00 11.09
CA GLY A 429 1.01 -10.84 11.94
C GLY A 429 0.59 -9.58 11.19
N LEU A 430 0.18 -8.52 11.89
CA LEU A 430 -0.43 -7.33 11.27
C LEU A 430 0.41 -6.65 10.15
N THR A 431 1.73 -6.87 10.17
CA THR A 431 2.68 -6.33 9.19
C THR A 431 3.17 -7.36 8.16
N THR A 432 2.70 -8.62 8.24
CA THR A 432 3.05 -9.69 7.29
C THR A 432 2.24 -9.54 6.01
N PRO A 433 2.87 -9.37 4.84
CA PRO A 433 2.17 -9.16 3.56
C PRO A 433 1.46 -10.43 3.06
N ASN A 434 0.39 -10.27 2.29
CA ASN A 434 -0.32 -11.39 1.66
C ASN A 434 -0.11 -11.42 0.11
N PRO A 435 0.70 -12.34 -0.44
CA PRO A 435 0.95 -12.41 -1.89
C PRO A 435 -0.34 -12.57 -2.72
N LYS A 436 -1.34 -13.30 -2.21
CA LYS A 436 -2.62 -13.50 -2.91
C LYS A 436 -3.45 -12.23 -2.97
N ALA A 437 -3.42 -11.41 -1.91
CA ALA A 437 -4.09 -10.11 -1.90
C ALA A 437 -3.39 -9.11 -2.82
N GLN A 438 -2.05 -9.09 -2.84
CA GLN A 438 -1.28 -8.28 -3.79
C GLN A 438 -1.58 -8.66 -5.25
N ALA A 439 -1.56 -9.96 -5.58
CA ALA A 439 -1.92 -10.43 -6.92
C ALA A 439 -3.37 -10.07 -7.27
N THR A 440 -4.29 -10.16 -6.30
CA THR A 440 -5.70 -9.77 -6.46
C THR A 440 -5.88 -8.27 -6.77
N VAL A 441 -5.14 -7.36 -6.12
CA VAL A 441 -5.26 -5.91 -6.41
C VAL A 441 -4.70 -5.57 -7.79
N VAL A 442 -3.62 -6.23 -8.22
CA VAL A 442 -3.05 -6.07 -9.58
C VAL A 442 -4.05 -6.54 -10.64
N ARG A 443 -4.60 -7.76 -10.50
CA ARG A 443 -5.67 -8.28 -11.37
C ARG A 443 -6.87 -7.33 -11.45
N ARG A 444 -7.31 -6.82 -10.30
CA ARG A 444 -8.46 -5.90 -10.22
C ARG A 444 -8.18 -4.62 -11.00
N ALA A 445 -6.99 -4.04 -10.84
CA ALA A 445 -6.59 -2.83 -11.57
C ALA A 445 -6.50 -3.07 -13.09
N LEU A 446 -5.95 -4.20 -13.52
CA LEU A 446 -5.91 -4.60 -14.94
C LEU A 446 -7.31 -4.77 -15.54
N ALA A 447 -8.20 -5.46 -14.81
CA ALA A 447 -9.59 -5.67 -15.21
C ALA A 447 -10.40 -4.37 -15.27
N ASP A 448 -10.29 -3.51 -14.24
CA ASP A 448 -10.93 -2.19 -14.21
C ASP A 448 -10.40 -1.26 -15.32
N ALA A 449 -9.14 -1.39 -15.70
CA ALA A 449 -8.53 -0.65 -16.82
C ALA A 449 -8.86 -1.22 -18.20
N GLY A 450 -9.35 -2.46 -18.28
CA GLY A 450 -9.51 -3.20 -19.54
C GLY A 450 -8.18 -3.52 -20.25
N VAL A 451 -7.09 -3.67 -19.50
CA VAL A 451 -5.73 -3.85 -20.03
C VAL A 451 -5.23 -5.27 -19.74
N ARG A 452 -4.69 -5.96 -20.76
CA ARG A 452 -4.06 -7.28 -20.57
C ARG A 452 -2.64 -7.15 -20.01
N PRO A 453 -2.14 -8.11 -19.20
CA PRO A 453 -0.77 -8.07 -18.66
C PRO A 453 0.33 -7.84 -19.71
N ALA A 454 0.19 -8.46 -20.90
CA ALA A 454 1.15 -8.33 -22.00
C ALA A 454 1.24 -6.92 -22.61
N GLU A 455 0.31 -6.01 -22.29
CA GLU A 455 0.32 -4.61 -22.75
C GLU A 455 1.05 -3.67 -21.76
N ILE A 456 1.37 -4.15 -20.56
CA ILE A 456 2.17 -3.40 -19.59
C ILE A 456 3.65 -3.48 -19.97
N GLY A 457 4.25 -2.32 -20.27
CA GLY A 457 5.67 -2.22 -20.60
C GLY A 457 6.57 -1.98 -19.39
N MET A 458 6.01 -1.45 -18.30
CA MET A 458 6.73 -1.11 -17.07
C MET A 458 5.90 -1.41 -15.82
N ILE A 459 6.52 -1.95 -14.78
CA ILE A 459 6.02 -1.93 -13.40
C ILE A 459 6.96 -1.04 -12.56
N GLU A 460 6.39 0.01 -11.99
CA GLU A 460 6.98 0.71 -10.84
C GLU A 460 6.49 0.00 -9.57
N ALA A 461 7.37 -0.82 -9.01
CA ALA A 461 7.08 -1.69 -7.88
C ALA A 461 7.11 -0.95 -6.54
N HIS A 462 6.45 -1.54 -5.55
CA HIS A 462 6.57 -1.09 -4.17
C HIS A 462 8.00 -1.27 -3.67
N GLY A 463 8.67 -2.40 -3.96
CA GLY A 463 10.12 -2.51 -4.07
C GLY A 463 10.93 -2.05 -2.85
N THR A 464 10.59 -2.59 -1.68
CA THR A 464 11.14 -2.15 -0.38
C THR A 464 12.61 -2.51 -0.14
N ALA A 465 13.25 -3.29 -1.01
CA ALA A 465 14.60 -3.82 -0.79
C ALA A 465 14.72 -4.66 0.49
N THR A 466 13.62 -5.34 0.88
CA THR A 466 13.60 -6.26 2.00
C THR A 466 13.77 -7.71 1.52
N LEU A 467 14.42 -8.52 2.35
CA LEU A 467 14.70 -9.94 2.08
C LEU A 467 13.45 -10.75 1.70
N ILE A 468 12.31 -10.40 2.32
CA ILE A 468 11.02 -11.08 2.17
C ILE A 468 10.08 -10.35 1.21
N GLY A 469 9.96 -9.02 1.30
CA GLY A 469 8.94 -8.27 0.57
C GLY A 469 9.16 -8.27 -0.94
N ASP A 470 10.42 -8.14 -1.38
CA ASP A 470 10.74 -8.08 -2.81
C ASP A 470 10.42 -9.41 -3.54
N PRO A 471 10.81 -10.61 -3.04
CA PRO A 471 10.33 -11.88 -3.61
C PRO A 471 8.81 -12.07 -3.57
N ILE A 472 8.13 -11.62 -2.50
CA ILE A 472 6.66 -11.72 -2.38
C ILE A 472 5.97 -10.87 -3.45
N GLU A 473 6.41 -9.63 -3.64
CA GLU A 473 5.86 -8.74 -4.67
C GLU A 473 6.13 -9.30 -6.08
N LEU A 474 7.36 -9.76 -6.37
CA LEU A 474 7.71 -10.36 -7.66
C LEU A 474 6.85 -11.60 -7.97
N ARG A 475 6.59 -12.45 -6.97
CA ARG A 475 5.68 -13.59 -7.12
C ARG A 475 4.24 -13.15 -7.36
N ALA A 476 3.72 -12.23 -6.57
CA ALA A 476 2.34 -11.73 -6.69
C ALA A 476 2.08 -11.06 -8.05
N LEU A 477 3.02 -10.24 -8.52
CA LEU A 477 3.00 -9.65 -9.86
C LEU A 477 3.08 -10.72 -10.94
N THR A 478 3.93 -11.74 -10.77
CA THR A 478 4.09 -12.83 -11.75
C THR A 478 2.81 -13.67 -11.86
N GLU A 479 2.20 -14.03 -10.74
CA GLU A 479 0.91 -14.74 -10.68
C GLU A 479 -0.18 -13.95 -11.44
N ALA A 480 -0.30 -12.65 -11.17
CA ALA A 480 -1.25 -11.76 -11.85
C ALA A 480 -0.96 -11.55 -13.35
N PHE A 481 0.29 -11.75 -13.80
CA PHE A 481 0.70 -11.59 -15.21
C PHE A 481 0.65 -12.89 -16.01
N GLN A 482 0.58 -14.06 -15.36
CA GLN A 482 0.59 -15.37 -16.00
C GLN A 482 -0.79 -16.06 -16.06
N GLU A 483 -1.74 -15.62 -15.24
CA GLU A 483 -3.11 -16.14 -15.27
C GLU A 483 -3.86 -15.79 -16.58
N GLY A 484 -4.70 -16.72 -17.06
CA GLY A 484 -5.31 -16.64 -18.38
C GLY A 484 -4.47 -17.30 -19.50
N ARG A 485 -3.32 -17.90 -19.18
CA ARG A 485 -2.60 -18.82 -20.07
C ARG A 485 -3.02 -20.26 -19.77
N ASP A 486 -4.07 -20.74 -20.43
CA ASP A 486 -4.44 -22.16 -20.38
C ASP A 486 -3.36 -22.99 -21.08
N VAL A 487 -2.57 -23.72 -20.29
CA VAL A 487 -1.52 -24.64 -20.80
C VAL A 487 -2.15 -25.86 -21.50
N THR A 488 -3.47 -26.02 -21.41
CA THR A 488 -4.25 -27.07 -22.10
C THR A 488 -4.56 -26.77 -23.56
N ASP A 489 -4.45 -25.51 -24.02
CA ASP A 489 -4.71 -25.15 -25.43
C ASP A 489 -3.44 -25.19 -26.31
N VAL A 490 -2.30 -25.65 -25.78
CA VAL A 490 -1.08 -25.93 -26.58
C VAL A 490 -1.31 -27.15 -27.47
N THR A 491 -2.01 -26.93 -28.58
CA THR A 491 -2.29 -27.92 -29.61
C THR A 491 -1.61 -27.60 -30.93
N ASP A 492 -1.09 -26.38 -31.11
CA ASP A 492 -0.31 -25.96 -32.26
C ASP A 492 1.14 -25.59 -31.90
N VAL A 493 2.05 -25.79 -32.87
CA VAL A 493 3.50 -25.59 -32.70
C VAL A 493 3.87 -24.10 -32.53
N THR A 494 2.92 -23.19 -32.76
CA THR A 494 3.05 -21.74 -32.55
C THR A 494 3.06 -21.33 -31.08
N ASP A 495 2.29 -22.00 -30.21
CA ASP A 495 2.06 -21.53 -28.84
C ASP A 495 3.31 -21.66 -27.94
N VAL A 496 4.20 -22.59 -28.29
CA VAL A 496 5.49 -22.79 -27.62
C VAL A 496 6.48 -21.65 -27.94
N ALA A 497 6.33 -20.99 -29.10
CA ALA A 497 7.12 -19.81 -29.44
C ALA A 497 6.67 -18.59 -28.62
N ASP A 498 5.36 -18.32 -28.57
CA ASP A 498 4.77 -17.22 -27.78
C ASP A 498 5.09 -17.33 -26.28
N ALA A 499 5.07 -18.54 -25.72
CA ALA A 499 5.44 -18.77 -24.32
C ALA A 499 6.90 -18.40 -24.01
N THR A 500 7.79 -18.50 -25.00
CA THR A 500 9.21 -18.15 -24.87
C THR A 500 9.44 -16.64 -25.08
N GLU A 501 8.63 -15.97 -25.90
CA GLU A 501 8.69 -14.50 -26.10
C GLU A 501 8.06 -13.69 -24.93
N ALA A 502 7.35 -14.35 -24.01
CA ALA A 502 6.68 -13.69 -22.88
C ALA A 502 7.58 -13.40 -21.66
N THR A 503 8.79 -13.98 -21.57
CA THR A 503 9.70 -13.79 -20.44
C THR A 503 10.49 -12.47 -20.56
N GLY A 504 10.77 -11.81 -19.43
CA GLY A 504 11.54 -10.56 -19.39
C GLY A 504 10.99 -9.34 -20.16
N ARG A 505 9.78 -9.44 -20.75
CA ARG A 505 9.18 -8.42 -21.62
C ARG A 505 8.81 -7.13 -20.88
N CYS A 506 8.34 -7.22 -19.64
CA CYS A 506 7.98 -6.07 -18.82
C CYS A 506 9.22 -5.56 -18.05
N ALA A 507 9.52 -4.27 -18.12
CA ALA A 507 10.54 -3.67 -17.26
C ALA A 507 9.99 -3.56 -15.83
N ILE A 508 10.75 -3.94 -14.81
CA ILE A 508 10.41 -3.68 -13.40
C ILE A 508 11.48 -2.81 -12.74
N GLY A 509 11.06 -1.94 -11.83
CA GLY A 509 11.95 -1.05 -11.10
C GLY A 509 11.30 -0.41 -9.87
N SER A 510 12.07 0.36 -9.11
CA SER A 510 11.51 1.19 -8.03
C SER A 510 12.31 2.46 -7.79
N VAL A 511 11.61 3.59 -7.67
CA VAL A 511 12.13 4.92 -7.29
C VAL A 511 12.79 4.94 -5.92
N LYS A 512 12.51 3.95 -5.06
CA LYS A 512 13.12 3.85 -3.73
C LYS A 512 14.63 3.67 -3.79
N SER A 513 15.15 3.11 -4.90
CA SER A 513 16.58 3.02 -5.19
C SER A 513 17.25 4.38 -5.46
N ASN A 514 16.48 5.42 -5.83
CA ASN A 514 16.95 6.79 -6.04
C ASN A 514 16.73 7.71 -4.83
N LEU A 515 15.60 7.58 -4.14
CA LEU A 515 15.13 8.56 -3.14
C LEU A 515 15.01 8.02 -1.71
N GLY A 516 15.17 6.71 -1.51
CA GLY A 516 14.63 6.03 -0.33
C GLY A 516 13.12 5.85 -0.39
N HIS A 517 12.58 5.21 0.64
CA HIS A 517 11.15 5.04 0.87
C HIS A 517 10.56 6.30 1.54
N LEU A 518 9.88 7.12 0.74
CA LEU A 518 9.23 8.37 1.19
C LEU A 518 7.95 8.16 2.03
N LEU A 519 7.90 7.08 2.82
CA LEU A 519 6.75 6.60 3.61
C LEU A 519 5.38 6.88 2.96
N SER A 520 4.54 7.79 3.49
CA SER A 520 3.22 8.12 2.93
C SER A 520 3.26 8.66 1.49
N ALA A 521 4.33 9.38 1.12
CA ALA A 521 4.58 9.93 -0.21
C ALA A 521 5.28 8.96 -1.18
N ALA A 522 5.62 7.73 -0.76
CA ALA A 522 6.36 6.81 -1.63
C ALA A 522 5.56 6.41 -2.89
N GLY A 523 4.24 6.26 -2.77
CA GLY A 523 3.38 5.97 -3.91
C GLY A 523 3.27 7.13 -4.91
N ILE A 524 3.35 8.40 -4.46
CA ILE A 524 3.25 9.54 -5.39
C ILE A 524 4.55 9.76 -6.15
N ALA A 525 5.71 9.50 -5.53
CA ALA A 525 7.00 9.52 -6.22
C ALA A 525 7.08 8.44 -7.33
N GLY A 526 6.62 7.22 -7.03
CA GLY A 526 6.54 6.14 -8.02
C GLY A 526 5.56 6.47 -9.15
N LEU A 527 4.38 6.99 -8.80
CA LEU A 527 3.38 7.40 -9.79
C LEU A 527 3.91 8.52 -10.70
N ILE A 528 4.53 9.57 -10.17
CA ILE A 528 5.12 10.65 -10.98
C ILE A 528 6.25 10.13 -11.87
N LYS A 529 7.12 9.23 -11.37
CA LYS A 529 8.14 8.55 -12.20
C LYS A 529 7.50 7.78 -13.37
N ALA A 530 6.43 7.03 -13.13
CA ALA A 530 5.72 6.29 -14.19
C ALA A 530 5.03 7.22 -15.20
N LEU A 531 4.41 8.32 -14.74
CA LEU A 531 3.78 9.34 -15.59
C LEU A 531 4.83 10.03 -16.49
N LEU A 532 5.99 10.40 -15.93
CA LEU A 532 7.11 10.96 -16.70
C LEU A 532 7.70 9.94 -17.69
N ALA A 533 7.85 8.67 -17.29
CA ALA A 533 8.32 7.61 -18.18
C ALA A 533 7.39 7.41 -19.39
N VAL A 534 6.07 7.43 -19.15
CA VAL A 534 5.04 7.45 -20.20
C VAL A 534 5.16 8.71 -21.05
N GLU A 535 5.30 9.90 -20.46
CA GLU A 535 5.38 11.17 -21.19
C GLU A 535 6.60 11.22 -22.14
N HIS A 536 7.79 10.93 -21.61
CA HIS A 536 9.08 11.00 -22.29
C HIS A 536 9.43 9.78 -23.16
N ALA A 537 8.66 8.69 -23.10
CA ALA A 537 8.95 7.42 -23.77
C ALA A 537 10.31 6.80 -23.38
N ALA A 538 10.66 6.86 -22.10
CA ALA A 538 11.89 6.29 -21.57
C ALA A 538 11.67 5.71 -20.18
N ILE A 539 12.38 4.63 -19.83
CA ILE A 539 12.27 3.90 -18.57
C ILE A 539 13.56 4.16 -17.77
N PRO A 540 13.48 4.91 -16.65
CA PRO A 540 14.66 5.21 -15.84
C PRO A 540 15.27 3.96 -15.18
N PRO A 541 16.60 3.97 -14.92
CA PRO A 541 17.28 2.90 -14.19
C PRO A 541 16.75 2.74 -12.76
N THR A 542 16.85 1.51 -12.25
CA THR A 542 16.73 1.14 -10.83
C THR A 542 18.12 0.83 -10.31
N LEU A 543 18.52 1.46 -9.22
CA LEU A 543 19.90 1.44 -8.73
C LEU A 543 20.15 0.26 -7.78
N GLY A 544 21.41 -0.18 -7.71
CA GLY A 544 21.88 -1.11 -6.68
C GLY A 544 21.46 -2.58 -6.86
N CYS A 545 20.88 -2.96 -7.99
CA CYS A 545 20.66 -4.36 -8.38
C CYS A 545 21.79 -4.82 -9.31
N ASP A 546 22.88 -5.29 -8.70
CA ASP A 546 24.03 -5.88 -9.41
C ASP A 546 23.77 -7.36 -9.73
N ARG A 547 23.07 -8.05 -8.82
CA ARG A 547 22.71 -9.48 -8.92
C ARG A 547 21.30 -9.70 -8.35
N PRO A 548 20.34 -10.19 -9.16
CA PRO A 548 19.00 -10.48 -8.67
C PRO A 548 18.96 -11.46 -7.49
N ASN A 549 18.02 -11.25 -6.58
CA ASN A 549 17.82 -12.08 -5.39
C ASN A 549 17.48 -13.54 -5.78
N PRO A 550 18.32 -14.54 -5.42
CA PRO A 550 18.16 -15.93 -5.87
C PRO A 550 16.95 -16.64 -5.24
N ARG A 551 16.19 -15.98 -4.36
CA ARG A 551 14.91 -16.45 -3.82
C ARG A 551 13.74 -16.28 -4.78
N PHE A 552 13.93 -15.61 -5.91
CA PHE A 552 12.95 -15.50 -6.98
C PHE A 552 13.63 -15.69 -8.34
N ASP A 553 13.12 -16.62 -9.15
CA ASP A 553 13.66 -16.86 -10.49
C ASP A 553 13.11 -15.85 -11.51
N LEU A 554 13.82 -14.73 -11.70
CA LEU A 554 13.49 -13.77 -12.74
C LEU A 554 13.52 -14.37 -14.16
N SER A 555 14.30 -15.43 -14.41
CA SER A 555 14.51 -15.95 -15.78
C SER A 555 13.26 -16.61 -16.38
N THR A 556 12.36 -17.10 -15.52
CA THR A 556 11.04 -17.65 -15.90
C THR A 556 9.90 -16.65 -15.70
N SER A 557 10.20 -15.45 -15.21
CA SER A 557 9.23 -14.39 -14.94
C SER A 557 8.96 -13.50 -16.18
N PRO A 558 7.83 -12.78 -16.24
CA PRO A 558 7.57 -11.79 -17.28
C PRO A 558 8.40 -10.49 -17.11
N PHE A 559 9.19 -10.38 -16.04
CA PHE A 559 9.88 -9.15 -15.64
C PHE A 559 11.39 -9.21 -15.90
N ARG A 560 11.97 -8.07 -16.30
CA ARG A 560 13.41 -7.80 -16.21
C ARG A 560 13.64 -6.57 -15.34
N VAL A 561 14.60 -6.60 -14.43
CA VAL A 561 14.97 -5.39 -13.67
C VAL A 561 15.62 -4.40 -14.62
N ASN A 562 15.08 -3.18 -14.72
CA ASN A 562 15.62 -2.16 -15.61
C ASN A 562 16.71 -1.36 -14.88
N THR A 563 17.97 -1.78 -15.02
CA THR A 563 19.14 -1.18 -14.35
C THR A 563 19.80 -0.05 -15.14
N GLU A 564 19.43 0.15 -16.41
CA GLU A 564 19.95 1.17 -17.31
C GLU A 564 18.81 2.04 -17.88
N LEU A 565 19.10 3.27 -18.31
CA LEU A 565 18.12 4.10 -19.01
C LEU A 565 17.79 3.47 -20.37
N SER A 566 16.54 3.03 -20.56
CA SER A 566 16.10 2.40 -21.81
C SER A 566 14.97 3.19 -22.48
N SER A 567 14.92 3.17 -23.82
CA SER A 567 13.83 3.77 -24.58
C SER A 567 12.61 2.86 -24.57
N TRP A 568 11.41 3.46 -24.46
CA TRP A 568 10.17 2.71 -24.61
C TRP A 568 9.95 2.39 -26.10
N PRO A 569 9.73 1.12 -26.50
CA PRO A 569 9.59 0.74 -27.90
C PRO A 569 8.51 1.52 -28.66
N ALA A 570 8.87 2.08 -29.81
CA ALA A 570 7.94 2.79 -30.67
C ALA A 570 6.88 1.85 -31.26
N GLY A 571 5.65 2.34 -31.44
CA GLY A 571 4.52 1.55 -31.96
C GLY A 571 3.83 0.66 -30.94
N VAL A 572 4.41 0.47 -29.75
CA VAL A 572 3.75 -0.15 -28.59
C VAL A 572 3.12 0.94 -27.75
N ARG A 573 1.88 0.71 -27.26
CA ARG A 573 1.24 1.65 -26.33
C ARG A 573 2.02 1.70 -25.02
N ARG A 574 2.34 2.89 -24.55
CA ARG A 574 2.98 3.09 -23.24
C ARG A 574 1.96 2.91 -22.12
N ILE A 575 2.00 1.78 -21.42
CA ILE A 575 1.22 1.51 -20.20
C ILE A 575 2.15 1.02 -19.09
N ALA A 576 2.02 1.60 -17.90
CA ALA A 576 2.72 1.21 -16.70
C ALA A 576 1.74 0.80 -15.58
N GLY A 577 2.14 -0.17 -14.76
CA GLY A 577 1.54 -0.43 -13.45
C GLY A 577 2.36 0.20 -12.33
N VAL A 578 1.70 0.64 -11.25
CA VAL A 578 2.35 1.26 -10.08
C VAL A 578 1.80 0.63 -8.80
N SER A 579 2.67 -0.02 -8.01
CA SER A 579 2.31 -0.70 -6.75
C SER A 579 2.65 0.14 -5.52
N ALA A 580 1.76 0.16 -4.53
CA ALA A 580 2.08 0.62 -3.18
C ALA A 580 1.37 -0.23 -2.11
N PHE A 581 2.13 -0.84 -1.21
CA PHE A 581 1.62 -1.73 -0.17
C PHE A 581 1.87 -1.10 1.20
N GLY A 582 0.81 -0.88 1.98
CA GLY A 582 0.88 -0.23 3.28
C GLY A 582 1.26 -1.19 4.39
N LEU A 583 2.11 -0.73 5.33
CA LEU A 583 2.31 -1.40 6.60
C LEU A 583 0.96 -1.44 7.35
N GLY A 584 0.40 -2.64 7.58
CA GLY A 584 -1.01 -2.84 7.98
C GLY A 584 -1.89 -3.45 6.88
N GLY A 585 -1.32 -3.78 5.71
CA GLY A 585 -1.90 -4.67 4.71
C GLY A 585 -2.79 -4.01 3.65
N THR A 586 -2.96 -2.69 3.65
CA THR A 586 -3.72 -2.00 2.59
C THR A 586 -2.89 -1.91 1.33
N ASN A 587 -3.30 -2.60 0.27
CA ASN A 587 -2.60 -2.61 -1.01
C ASN A 587 -3.31 -1.72 -2.03
N ALA A 588 -2.53 -1.00 -2.83
CA ALA A 588 -3.03 -0.23 -3.96
C ALA A 588 -2.20 -0.53 -5.21
N HIS A 589 -2.87 -0.61 -6.36
CA HIS A 589 -2.23 -0.73 -7.67
C HIS A 589 -2.93 0.17 -8.70
N ALA A 590 -2.15 1.00 -9.40
CA ALA A 590 -2.64 1.90 -10.44
C ALA A 590 -2.16 1.46 -11.83
N ILE A 591 -3.04 1.53 -12.83
CA ILE A 591 -2.69 1.38 -14.25
C ILE A 591 -2.74 2.75 -14.91
N VAL A 592 -1.60 3.20 -15.44
CA VAL A 592 -1.46 4.49 -16.14
C VAL A 592 -0.91 4.27 -17.54
N GLY A 593 -1.32 5.10 -18.49
CA GLY A 593 -0.83 4.98 -19.86
C GLY A 593 -0.95 6.27 -20.66
N GLU A 594 -0.38 6.27 -21.86
CA GLU A 594 -0.57 7.41 -22.76
C GLU A 594 -2.02 7.52 -23.24
N LEU A 595 -2.45 8.75 -23.49
CA LEU A 595 -3.66 9.04 -24.27
C LEU A 595 -3.66 8.23 -25.57
N ASP A 596 -4.76 7.54 -25.88
CA ASP A 596 -4.94 6.74 -27.09
C ASP A 596 -4.24 7.39 -28.31
N PRO A 597 -3.33 6.68 -29.02
CA PRO A 597 -2.61 7.24 -30.16
C PRO A 597 -3.51 7.89 -31.22
N GLY A 598 -4.71 7.36 -31.43
CA GLY A 598 -5.71 7.96 -32.33
C GLY A 598 -6.20 9.32 -31.83
N ARG A 599 -6.56 9.44 -30.55
CA ARG A 599 -6.91 10.71 -29.88
C ARG A 599 -5.72 11.65 -29.87
N ARG A 600 -4.53 11.21 -29.46
CA ARG A 600 -3.29 12.00 -29.39
C ARG A 600 -2.92 12.59 -30.75
N ALA A 601 -3.08 11.85 -31.85
CA ALA A 601 -2.83 12.35 -33.20
C ALA A 601 -3.76 13.50 -33.61
N ARG A 602 -5.03 13.48 -33.16
CA ARG A 602 -6.06 14.49 -33.48
C ARG A 602 -6.14 15.65 -32.50
N TYR A 603 -5.83 15.41 -31.23
CA TYR A 603 -5.97 16.38 -30.15
C TYR A 603 -4.83 17.41 -30.15
N ARG A 604 -5.16 18.68 -29.89
CA ARG A 604 -4.18 19.75 -29.72
C ARG A 604 -4.59 20.55 -28.47
N PRO A 605 -3.82 20.51 -27.37
CA PRO A 605 -4.15 21.28 -26.18
C PRO A 605 -4.07 22.77 -26.50
N THR A 606 -5.01 23.54 -25.97
CA THR A 606 -5.09 25.01 -26.10
C THR A 606 -4.69 25.71 -24.81
N ARG A 607 -4.96 25.11 -23.64
CA ARG A 607 -4.40 25.56 -22.35
C ARG A 607 -2.88 25.40 -22.37
N ARG A 608 -2.19 26.25 -21.61
CA ARG A 608 -0.73 26.27 -21.46
C ARG A 608 -0.41 26.47 -19.98
N PRO A 609 0.71 25.91 -19.48
CA PRO A 609 1.21 26.24 -18.15
C PRO A 609 1.26 27.76 -17.92
N LEU A 610 0.87 28.19 -16.74
CA LEU A 610 1.18 29.52 -16.23
C LEU A 610 2.67 29.58 -15.86
N PRO A 611 3.25 30.79 -15.68
CA PRO A 611 4.60 30.91 -15.12
C PRO A 611 4.69 30.20 -13.77
N GLU A 612 5.79 29.47 -13.55
CA GLU A 612 6.10 28.80 -12.29
C GLU A 612 6.08 29.79 -11.11
N PRO A 613 5.65 29.36 -9.92
CA PRO A 613 5.55 30.25 -8.76
C PRO A 613 6.94 30.61 -8.20
N GLU A 614 7.32 31.89 -8.30
CA GLU A 614 8.56 32.42 -7.70
C GLU A 614 8.36 32.73 -6.20
N PHE A 615 8.47 31.71 -5.34
CA PHE A 615 8.33 31.85 -3.90
C PHE A 615 9.54 32.56 -3.24
N LYS A 616 9.28 33.68 -2.56
CA LYS A 616 10.21 34.46 -1.73
C LYS A 616 10.30 33.90 -0.31
N ARG A 617 10.67 32.62 -0.22
CA ARG A 617 10.59 31.87 1.04
C ARG A 617 11.42 32.51 2.15
N ARG A 618 10.88 32.46 3.37
CA ARG A 618 11.55 32.81 4.63
C ARG A 618 11.40 31.67 5.62
N ARG A 619 12.31 31.59 6.59
CA ARG A 619 12.29 30.60 7.67
C ARG A 619 11.13 30.86 8.64
N TYR A 620 10.28 29.87 8.83
CA TYR A 620 9.16 29.84 9.78
C TYR A 620 9.25 28.54 10.60
N TRP A 621 9.68 28.59 11.85
CA TRP A 621 10.02 27.36 12.58
C TRP A 621 9.75 27.45 14.07
N LEU A 622 9.19 26.38 14.64
CA LEU A 622 9.17 26.15 16.08
C LEU A 622 10.49 25.52 16.52
N GLU A 623 11.28 26.30 17.24
CA GLU A 623 12.52 25.84 17.86
C GLU A 623 12.18 24.89 19.01
N ARG A 624 12.79 23.70 19.05
CA ARG A 624 12.73 22.81 20.22
C ARG A 624 13.43 23.51 21.39
N GLU A 625 12.81 23.54 22.56
CA GLU A 625 13.53 23.90 23.79
C GLU A 625 14.74 22.96 23.97
N GLN A 626 15.94 23.53 23.94
CA GLN A 626 17.17 22.76 24.17
C GLN A 626 17.34 22.50 25.67
N GLY A 627 16.88 21.33 26.14
CA GLY A 627 17.32 20.82 27.45
C GLY A 627 16.26 20.16 28.31
N GLY A 628 15.94 18.91 27.98
CA GLY A 628 15.38 17.96 28.94
C GLY A 628 15.87 16.56 28.55
N PRO A 629 16.38 15.74 29.49
CA PRO A 629 16.58 14.34 29.16
C PRO A 629 15.21 13.75 28.84
N LEU A 630 15.10 13.07 27.70
CA LEU A 630 14.19 11.95 27.58
C LEU A 630 14.69 10.90 28.59
N GLU A 631 14.29 11.04 29.85
CA GLU A 631 14.23 9.87 30.71
C GLU A 631 13.33 8.89 30.00
N ALA A 632 13.90 7.76 29.60
CA ALA A 632 13.13 6.56 29.35
C ALA A 632 12.49 6.19 30.69
N GLY A 633 11.36 6.83 31.02
CA GLY A 633 10.53 6.45 32.14
C GLY A 633 10.33 4.94 32.02
N PRO A 634 10.68 4.16 33.05
CA PRO A 634 10.83 2.72 32.88
C PRO A 634 9.54 2.17 32.32
N LEU A 635 9.65 1.45 31.20
CA LEU A 635 8.61 0.53 30.75
C LEU A 635 8.19 -0.26 31.98
N LYS A 636 6.98 0.03 32.49
CA LYS A 636 6.41 -0.68 33.62
C LYS A 636 6.12 -2.08 33.14
N THR A 637 7.13 -2.93 33.21
CA THR A 637 6.94 -4.37 33.26
C THR A 637 5.93 -4.61 34.37
N SER A 638 4.75 -5.11 34.00
CA SER A 638 3.69 -5.43 34.93
C SER A 638 4.09 -6.69 35.71
N GLN A 639 5.06 -6.55 36.61
CA GLN A 639 5.35 -7.57 37.60
C GLN A 639 4.15 -7.70 38.53
N GLY A 640 3.70 -8.94 38.72
CA GLY A 640 2.37 -9.23 39.23
C GLY A 640 2.11 -8.71 40.63
N GLY A 641 1.05 -7.91 40.77
CA GLY A 641 0.25 -7.95 41.98
C GLY A 641 -0.60 -9.23 42.00
N PRO A 642 -0.96 -9.76 43.18
CA PRO A 642 -1.88 -10.90 43.26
C PRO A 642 -3.25 -10.54 42.65
N PRO A 643 -3.98 -11.52 42.08
CA PRO A 643 -5.26 -11.26 41.45
C PRO A 643 -6.29 -10.76 42.47
N PRO A 644 -7.17 -9.79 42.11
CA PRO A 644 -8.26 -9.36 42.96
C PRO A 644 -9.28 -10.49 43.15
N GLU A 645 -9.83 -10.61 44.36
CA GLU A 645 -10.84 -11.61 44.70
C GLU A 645 -12.15 -11.42 43.88
N PRO A 646 -12.86 -12.50 43.53
CA PRO A 646 -14.12 -12.41 42.80
C PRO A 646 -15.24 -11.85 43.69
N PRO A 647 -16.09 -10.93 43.18
CA PRO A 647 -17.23 -10.42 43.94
C PRO A 647 -18.27 -11.52 44.15
N GLN A 648 -18.63 -11.77 45.42
CA GLN A 648 -19.66 -12.75 45.76
C GLN A 648 -21.08 -12.18 45.56
N GLY A 649 -21.87 -12.86 44.73
CA GLY A 649 -23.31 -13.06 44.91
C GLY A 649 -24.26 -11.85 44.78
N GLY A 650 -24.87 -11.69 43.61
CA GLY A 650 -26.10 -10.92 43.39
C GLY A 650 -27.03 -11.65 42.40
N PRO A 651 -28.37 -11.66 42.59
CA PRO A 651 -29.28 -12.59 41.91
C PRO A 651 -29.60 -12.20 40.44
N PRO A 652 -30.11 -13.15 39.62
CA PRO A 652 -30.18 -13.00 38.16
C PRO A 652 -31.37 -12.16 37.70
N LEU A 653 -31.14 -11.30 36.71
CA LEU A 653 -32.21 -10.54 36.04
C LEU A 653 -32.71 -11.28 34.80
N ARG A 654 -34.01 -11.59 34.82
CA ARG A 654 -34.78 -12.03 33.65
C ARG A 654 -35.22 -10.83 32.79
N SER A 655 -35.59 -11.17 31.56
CA SER A 655 -35.98 -10.29 30.47
C SER A 655 -37.26 -9.46 30.66
N ALA A 656 -37.28 -8.33 29.93
CA ALA A 656 -38.41 -7.71 29.21
C ALA A 656 -39.36 -6.74 29.94
N GLY A 657 -39.70 -5.66 29.21
CA GLY A 657 -40.94 -4.89 29.35
C GLY A 657 -40.86 -3.60 30.20
N GLY A 658 -41.09 -2.44 29.57
CA GLY A 658 -41.64 -1.27 30.26
C GLY A 658 -43.18 -1.28 30.19
N PRO A 659 -43.88 -0.13 30.30
CA PRO A 659 -43.46 1.18 30.80
C PRO A 659 -44.42 1.75 31.89
N ASN A 660 -44.13 2.98 32.36
CA ASN A 660 -45.03 4.00 32.96
C ASN A 660 -44.63 4.52 34.36
N GLY A 661 -44.72 5.84 34.54
CA GLY A 661 -45.39 6.39 35.74
C GLY A 661 -44.59 7.26 36.71
N THR A 662 -44.57 8.58 36.44
CA THR A 662 -44.71 9.69 37.41
C THR A 662 -43.72 9.86 38.59
N GLY A 663 -43.12 11.06 38.70
CA GLY A 663 -42.73 11.63 40.01
C GLY A 663 -41.54 12.60 40.04
N ARG A 664 -41.86 13.91 40.15
CA ARG A 664 -41.18 15.01 40.89
C ARG A 664 -40.11 14.63 41.93
N ASP A 665 -39.11 15.44 42.27
CA ASP A 665 -38.69 16.82 41.91
C ASP A 665 -37.17 16.98 42.22
N ASP A 666 -36.64 18.21 42.10
CA ASP A 666 -35.32 18.73 42.56
C ASP A 666 -34.12 18.71 41.58
N ASP A 667 -34.00 19.84 40.86
CA ASP A 667 -32.79 20.40 40.24
C ASP A 667 -32.01 21.23 41.29
N PRO A 668 -30.67 21.35 41.23
CA PRO A 668 -30.17 22.60 40.64
C PRO A 668 -28.84 22.47 39.85
N GLY A 669 -28.90 22.79 38.56
CA GLY A 669 -27.92 23.67 37.92
C GLY A 669 -26.98 23.01 36.91
N PRO A 670 -26.78 23.57 35.69
CA PRO A 670 -26.39 22.75 34.55
C PRO A 670 -24.94 22.90 34.09
N VAL A 671 -24.34 21.78 33.69
CA VAL A 671 -23.21 21.77 32.74
C VAL A 671 -23.81 21.64 31.33
N VAL A 672 -23.71 22.70 30.53
CA VAL A 672 -24.29 22.72 29.17
C VAL A 672 -23.39 21.95 28.20
N SER A 673 -23.89 20.81 27.72
CA SER A 673 -23.38 20.15 26.52
C SER A 673 -24.13 20.69 25.29
N ILE A 674 -23.40 21.12 24.25
CA ILE A 674 -23.98 21.55 22.98
C ILE A 674 -23.93 20.37 22.02
N LEU A 675 -25.10 19.76 21.75
CA LEU A 675 -25.38 18.94 20.57
C LEU A 675 -26.90 18.66 20.52
N ASP A 676 -27.65 19.55 19.86
CA ASP A 676 -28.80 19.20 19.00
C ASP A 676 -29.52 20.48 18.52
N LEU A 677 -29.43 20.77 17.23
CA LEU A 677 -30.34 21.70 16.54
C LEU A 677 -30.81 21.08 15.23
N ARG A 678 -32.11 20.77 15.16
CA ARG A 678 -32.82 20.46 13.90
C ARG A 678 -33.52 21.72 13.39
N PHE A 679 -33.64 21.79 12.06
CA PHE A 679 -34.25 22.87 11.29
C PHE A 679 -35.74 23.09 11.56
N ALA A 680 -36.19 24.36 11.53
CA ALA A 680 -37.51 24.76 11.00
C ALA A 680 -37.60 26.28 10.68
N GLY A 681 -37.92 26.60 9.43
CA GLY A 681 -38.86 27.65 8.95
C GLY A 681 -38.81 29.11 9.44
N ASP A 682 -38.46 30.01 8.51
CA ASP A 682 -39.20 31.21 8.04
C ASP A 682 -39.89 32.17 9.05
N ASP A 683 -39.43 33.45 9.10
CA ASP A 683 -40.10 34.61 8.46
C ASP A 683 -39.45 35.98 8.85
N GLU A 684 -39.02 36.74 7.83
CA GLU A 684 -38.80 38.23 7.69
C GLU A 684 -38.24 39.15 8.84
N PRO A 685 -37.78 40.40 8.53
CA PRO A 685 -37.28 40.96 7.26
C PRO A 685 -35.90 41.66 7.35
N VAL A 686 -35.31 41.94 6.19
CA VAL A 686 -34.01 42.64 6.01
C VAL A 686 -34.14 44.17 6.01
N PRO A 687 -33.24 44.93 6.67
CA PRO A 687 -32.99 46.33 6.37
C PRO A 687 -31.77 46.50 5.44
N ALA A 688 -31.98 47.09 4.25
CA ALA A 688 -30.92 47.40 3.30
C ALA A 688 -30.33 48.81 3.53
N LEU A 689 -29.00 48.96 3.42
CA LEU A 689 -28.22 50.19 3.10
C LEU A 689 -26.71 49.87 3.24
N GLY A 690 -25.79 50.28 2.35
CA GLY A 690 -25.95 51.01 1.10
C GLY A 690 -24.61 51.12 0.31
N ARG A 691 -24.68 51.47 -0.97
CA ARG A 691 -23.50 51.65 -1.87
C ARG A 691 -22.75 52.96 -1.61
N ARG A 692 -21.41 52.92 -1.69
CA ARG A 692 -20.43 53.96 -2.16
C ARG A 692 -19.01 53.37 -1.97
N GLY A 693 -17.99 53.60 -2.80
CA GLY A 693 -17.91 54.28 -4.09
C GLY A 693 -16.47 54.71 -4.41
N ALA A 694 -16.00 54.45 -5.64
CA ALA A 694 -14.85 55.04 -6.35
C ALA A 694 -13.45 55.22 -5.67
N ARG A 695 -12.47 54.53 -6.29
CA ARG A 695 -11.13 54.97 -6.76
C ARG A 695 -10.76 56.48 -6.67
N PRO A 696 -9.46 56.88 -6.67
CA PRO A 696 -8.37 56.35 -7.53
C PRO A 696 -7.85 54.95 -7.21
#